data_AF-A0A2V0RNR3-F1
#
_entry.id   AF-A0A2V0RNR3-F1
#
_cell.length_a   1.000
_cell.length_b   1.000
_cell.length_c   1.000
_cell.angle_alpha   90.00
_cell.angle_beta   90.00
_cell.angle_gamma   90.00
#
_symmetry.space_group_name_H-M   'P 1'
#
loop_
_entity.id
_entity.type
_entity.pdbx_description
1 polymer ?
#
loop_
_entity_poly.entity_id
_entity_poly.type
_entity_poly.pdbx_seq_one_letter_code
_entity_poly.pdbx_strand_id
1 'polypeptide(L)'
;MQNEANAIFGDATSGYTRSAATLGSYDVSSTTVAKLESGNSKFETSINSSVTFTATGINVTLEKAGGYADYRGINTELISTAGRVDIEKLKKVIGTNKGIDAANQRNYIQSLDSANTSDSHHAIILTMLQSYINAAIRDSTEQTRQNIGPGYDASGRQGTYLNPGGDLGRNTINLGQNAGTTSLLLKDYRDSHVIMSSEDDGPCFKRVSQPIGPPNDLNPSGDGDDRPAEHNPANLGAADHSNVIFIPWLGPKANTFYLLHAAGRQNADGSNANYMYNTPGIAINRFVFRWDNGTHNDAGDYADPDEVDWTQPDTMWAYIIAYVKLNRVEHTLAHVHEIIARTTFYPESASAEGWTYKSAGLNVFIPAPAYFRGKYEPLLKGEPFKLDAVGMELTFLDQTTALKEIMVGGLINYTSLIGLWSIFFEYTLHYNDLNVAYAHCNAQYPMLAEPHSQMAFGVGALTGRDPLTLFEPGIGVTYNMRQYMMGGLYPYVRPSSKTSDLSDFVIEDLRLNTEGVFHCPVSPCLIYGKAADMLTGCAHCTDGFKMSELHADITLDFKDALRLTNAYRLFGRDVTLMQTSGPQEEFTPWSPAHMVGIQPNSIAHDATFNTQYIVVGSSQRENYGARVSGVEDGLHSGKIELSINVTSIKFNMAISARHSAHTIYRKNRPLPNIAIKVVAGGVISAKIAAVPNTKQKPVDAGTQDFGQGEQQQPGIPQQALENAEAAQGTLVPEEPTTV
;
A
#
# COMPACT_ATOMS: atom_id res chain seq x y z
N MET A 1 6.19 -3.98 7.52
CA MET A 1 4.84 -4.43 7.08
C MET A 1 3.97 -5.05 8.17
N GLN A 2 4.02 -6.36 8.52
CA GLN A 2 3.01 -6.94 9.45
C GLN A 2 2.97 -6.24 10.81
N ASN A 3 4.14 -6.04 11.44
CA ASN A 3 4.24 -5.38 12.75
C ASN A 3 3.78 -3.91 12.71
N GLU A 4 4.03 -3.23 11.61
CA GLU A 4 3.63 -1.83 11.37
C GLU A 4 2.12 -1.71 11.18
N ALA A 5 1.52 -2.56 10.33
CA ALA A 5 0.07 -2.65 10.19
C ALA A 5 -0.57 -3.00 11.53
N ASN A 6 0.00 -3.92 12.32
CA ASN A 6 -0.54 -4.25 13.63
C ASN A 6 -0.38 -3.09 14.64
N ALA A 7 0.71 -2.32 14.57
CA ALA A 7 0.89 -1.15 15.41
C ALA A 7 -0.16 -0.06 15.10
N ILE A 8 -0.49 0.17 13.82
CA ILE A 8 -1.49 1.16 13.40
C ILE A 8 -2.91 0.62 13.67
N PHE A 9 -3.20 -0.59 13.21
CA PHE A 9 -4.57 -1.11 13.08
C PHE A 9 -5.04 -1.97 14.27
N GLY A 10 -4.15 -2.40 15.17
CA GLY A 10 -4.43 -3.40 16.21
C GLY A 10 -4.12 -4.80 15.67
N ASP A 11 -4.65 -5.88 16.24
CA ASP A 11 -4.49 -7.22 15.64
C ASP A 11 -5.37 -7.38 14.39
N ALA A 12 -5.00 -6.70 13.31
CA ALA A 12 -5.61 -6.82 12.00
C ALA A 12 -5.34 -8.20 11.37
N THR A 13 -4.34 -8.92 11.89
CA THR A 13 -3.78 -10.13 11.28
C THR A 13 -4.42 -11.45 11.71
N SER A 14 -5.16 -11.49 12.82
CA SER A 14 -5.88 -12.71 13.25
C SER A 14 -7.15 -13.00 12.44
N GLY A 15 -7.68 -12.02 11.72
CA GLY A 15 -8.86 -12.17 10.86
C GLY A 15 -8.57 -12.74 9.45
N TYR A 16 -7.32 -13.09 9.12
CA TYR A 16 -6.96 -13.54 7.77
C TYR A 16 -7.43 -14.97 7.46
N THR A 17 -8.08 -15.15 6.32
CA THR A 17 -8.34 -16.46 5.70
C THR A 17 -7.63 -16.57 4.36
N ARG A 18 -7.12 -17.77 4.01
CA ARG A 18 -6.43 -18.03 2.73
C ARG A 18 -7.29 -17.73 1.48
N SER A 19 -8.61 -17.70 1.64
CA SER A 19 -9.59 -17.28 0.62
C SER A 19 -9.68 -15.77 0.36
N ALA A 20 -9.04 -14.92 1.18
CA ALA A 20 -9.28 -13.49 1.16
C ALA A 20 -8.91 -12.84 -0.19
N ALA A 21 -7.83 -13.26 -0.85
CA ALA A 21 -7.35 -12.73 -2.14
C ALA A 21 -8.15 -13.19 -3.38
N THR A 22 -9.42 -13.53 -3.23
CA THR A 22 -10.25 -14.06 -4.33
C THR A 22 -10.33 -13.07 -5.50
N LEU A 23 -10.04 -13.55 -6.71
CA LEU A 23 -9.92 -12.76 -7.94
C LEU A 23 -8.96 -11.57 -7.81
N GLY A 24 -7.93 -11.67 -6.96
CA GLY A 24 -7.00 -10.57 -6.71
C GLY A 24 -7.67 -9.39 -6.02
N SER A 25 -8.66 -9.65 -5.17
CA SER A 25 -9.40 -8.61 -4.45
C SER A 25 -9.80 -9.07 -3.05
N TYR A 26 -9.83 -8.15 -2.09
CA TYR A 26 -10.31 -8.39 -0.72
C TYR A 26 -11.01 -7.15 -0.13
N ASP A 27 -11.81 -7.33 0.91
CA ASP A 27 -12.43 -6.24 1.66
C ASP A 27 -11.79 -6.15 3.05
N VAL A 28 -11.42 -4.96 3.48
CA VAL A 28 -11.11 -4.69 4.90
C VAL A 28 -12.28 -3.96 5.52
N SER A 29 -12.91 -4.57 6.52
CA SER A 29 -13.98 -3.95 7.29
C SER A 29 -13.46 -3.41 8.62
N SER A 30 -13.80 -2.17 8.98
CA SER A 30 -13.60 -1.59 10.31
C SER A 30 -14.93 -1.49 11.07
N THR A 31 -14.91 -1.76 12.37
CA THR A 31 -15.96 -1.34 13.30
C THR A 31 -15.45 -0.16 14.09
N THR A 32 -16.08 1.00 13.90
CA THR A 32 -15.80 2.24 14.62
C THR A 32 -16.87 2.46 15.68
N VAL A 33 -16.48 2.84 16.88
CA VAL A 33 -17.36 3.37 17.92
C VAL A 33 -17.07 4.85 18.06
N ALA A 34 -18.09 5.68 17.86
CA ALA A 34 -18.02 7.12 18.10
C ALA A 34 -18.92 7.47 19.28
N LYS A 35 -18.44 8.37 20.14
CA LYS A 35 -19.17 8.92 21.28
C LYS A 35 -19.14 10.44 21.21
N LEU A 36 -20.29 11.06 21.33
CA LEU A 36 -20.47 12.51 21.22
C LEU A 36 -21.12 13.01 22.51
N GLU A 37 -20.46 13.92 23.21
CA GLU A 37 -21.05 14.71 24.29
C GLU A 37 -21.39 16.09 23.75
N SER A 38 -22.67 16.46 23.83
CA SER A 38 -23.20 17.75 23.38
C SER A 38 -24.00 18.32 24.54
N GLY A 39 -23.42 19.30 25.23
CA GLY A 39 -23.95 19.79 26.50
C GLY A 39 -24.04 18.71 27.57
N ASN A 40 -25.24 18.48 28.10
CA ASN A 40 -25.52 17.43 29.09
C ASN A 40 -25.90 16.07 28.47
N SER A 41 -25.97 15.98 27.15
CA SER A 41 -26.38 14.76 26.44
C SER A 41 -25.17 13.97 25.96
N LYS A 42 -25.21 12.64 26.12
CA LYS A 42 -24.17 11.71 25.67
C LYS A 42 -24.76 10.71 24.69
N PHE A 43 -24.16 10.61 23.51
CA PHE A 43 -24.60 9.74 22.43
C PHE A 43 -23.47 8.75 22.11
N GLU A 44 -23.82 7.49 21.81
CA GLU A 44 -22.88 6.47 21.37
C GLU A 44 -23.43 5.79 20.11
N THR A 45 -22.58 5.62 19.11
CA THR A 45 -22.93 4.98 17.84
C THR A 45 -21.83 4.01 17.44
N SER A 46 -22.22 2.90 16.80
CA SER A 46 -21.27 2.00 16.15
C SER A 46 -21.55 1.96 14.66
N ILE A 47 -20.47 2.08 13.89
CA ILE A 47 -20.43 2.22 12.44
C ILE A 47 -19.57 1.09 11.91
N ASN A 48 -20.10 0.33 10.95
CA ASN A 48 -19.33 -0.66 10.21
C ASN A 48 -19.03 -0.07 8.82
N SER A 49 -17.76 0.07 8.50
CA SER A 49 -17.27 0.56 7.21
C SER A 49 -16.44 -0.51 6.54
N SER A 50 -16.25 -0.43 5.22
CA SER A 50 -15.35 -1.32 4.49
C SER A 50 -14.71 -0.64 3.30
N VAL A 51 -13.42 -0.92 3.08
CA VAL A 51 -12.68 -0.53 1.87
C VAL A 51 -12.34 -1.81 1.12
N THR A 52 -12.65 -1.83 -0.18
CA THR A 52 -12.22 -2.90 -1.09
C THR A 52 -10.81 -2.62 -1.56
N PHE A 53 -10.01 -3.65 -1.75
CA PHE A 53 -8.67 -3.57 -2.33
C PHE A 53 -8.63 -4.47 -3.57
N THR A 54 -7.99 -4.03 -4.64
CA THR A 54 -7.82 -4.82 -5.87
C THR A 54 -6.37 -4.85 -6.33
N ALA A 55 -6.02 -5.92 -7.05
CA ALA A 55 -4.74 -6.12 -7.69
C ALA A 55 -4.70 -5.60 -9.15
N THR A 56 -5.64 -4.71 -9.52
CA THR A 56 -5.82 -4.21 -10.88
C THR A 56 -6.08 -2.70 -10.92
N GLY A 57 -6.05 -2.14 -12.13
CA GLY A 57 -6.52 -0.78 -12.39
C GLY A 57 -5.55 0.35 -12.03
N ILE A 58 -4.28 0.06 -11.72
CA ILE A 58 -3.22 1.06 -11.59
C ILE A 58 -2.08 0.70 -12.54
N ASN A 59 -1.69 1.65 -13.38
CA ASN A 59 -0.53 1.49 -14.26
C ASN A 59 0.78 1.54 -13.45
N VAL A 60 1.75 0.69 -13.78
CA VAL A 60 3.04 0.61 -13.09
C VAL A 60 4.17 0.66 -14.09
N THR A 61 4.94 1.74 -14.03
CA THR A 61 6.16 1.96 -14.81
C THR A 61 7.36 1.47 -14.00
N LEU A 62 8.33 0.83 -14.66
CA LEU A 62 9.59 0.43 -14.03
C LEU A 62 10.72 1.37 -14.46
N GLU A 63 11.38 1.94 -13.46
CA GLU A 63 12.51 2.85 -13.57
C GLU A 63 13.80 2.17 -13.12
N LYS A 64 14.91 2.52 -13.78
CA LYS A 64 16.22 1.91 -13.54
C LYS A 64 17.01 2.69 -12.49
N ALA A 65 17.19 2.12 -11.30
CA ALA A 65 18.11 2.66 -10.31
C ALA A 65 19.57 2.56 -10.80
N GLY A 66 20.27 3.69 -10.82
CA GLY A 66 21.66 3.78 -11.27
C GLY A 66 22.67 3.51 -10.15
N GLY A 67 23.82 2.91 -10.48
CA GLY A 67 25.00 2.85 -9.59
C GLY A 67 24.92 1.94 -8.37
N TYR A 68 23.87 1.14 -8.23
CA TYR A 68 23.66 0.25 -7.08
C TYR A 68 24.46 -1.06 -7.16
N ALA A 69 24.92 -1.55 -6.02
CA ALA A 69 25.47 -2.90 -5.84
C ALA A 69 25.28 -3.36 -4.39
N ASP A 70 24.74 -4.57 -4.19
CA ASP A 70 24.53 -5.18 -2.87
C ASP A 70 25.56 -6.29 -2.61
N TYR A 71 26.48 -6.04 -1.69
CA TYR A 71 27.50 -7.01 -1.30
C TYR A 71 27.16 -7.79 -0.02
N ARG A 72 25.93 -7.66 0.53
CA ARG A 72 25.49 -8.49 1.66
C ARG A 72 25.49 -9.96 1.30
N GLY A 73 25.82 -10.81 2.26
CA GLY A 73 25.93 -12.26 2.10
C GLY A 73 27.28 -12.76 1.55
N ILE A 74 28.03 -11.92 0.83
CA ILE A 74 29.38 -12.24 0.35
C ILE A 74 30.32 -12.43 1.56
N ASN A 75 31.31 -13.31 1.46
CA ASN A 75 32.32 -13.56 2.49
C ASN A 75 32.93 -12.25 3.02
N THR A 76 32.77 -12.01 4.33
CA THR A 76 33.28 -10.86 5.08
C THR A 76 34.78 -10.62 4.88
N GLU A 77 35.57 -11.69 4.75
CA GLU A 77 37.02 -11.56 4.53
C GLU A 77 37.34 -10.84 3.22
N LEU A 78 36.50 -11.03 2.19
CA LEU A 78 36.63 -10.48 0.84
C LEU A 78 35.97 -9.10 0.68
N ILE A 79 35.45 -8.52 1.76
CA ILE A 79 34.90 -7.16 1.77
C ILE A 79 35.93 -6.18 2.38
N SER A 80 35.97 -4.98 1.79
CA SER A 80 36.77 -3.85 2.24
C SER A 80 36.06 -3.06 3.34
N THR A 81 36.78 -2.20 4.05
CA THR A 81 36.19 -1.30 5.07
C THR A 81 35.14 -0.34 4.49
N ALA A 82 35.16 -0.09 3.18
CA ALA A 82 34.15 0.70 2.46
C ALA A 82 32.90 -0.11 2.06
N GLY A 83 32.77 -1.37 2.50
CA GLY A 83 31.62 -2.23 2.19
C GLY A 83 31.58 -2.74 0.75
N ARG A 84 32.68 -2.66 0.00
CA ARG A 84 32.82 -3.15 -1.39
C ARG A 84 33.73 -4.36 -1.46
N VAL A 85 33.61 -5.19 -2.51
CA VAL A 85 34.55 -6.30 -2.77
C VAL A 85 35.99 -5.80 -2.82
N ASP A 86 36.86 -6.44 -2.04
CA ASP A 86 38.30 -6.20 -1.99
C ASP A 86 38.99 -7.05 -3.07
N ILE A 87 39.24 -6.43 -4.21
CA ILE A 87 39.84 -7.09 -5.39
C ILE A 87 41.21 -7.71 -5.08
N GLU A 88 42.04 -7.07 -4.24
CA GLU A 88 43.37 -7.58 -3.93
C GLU A 88 43.32 -8.81 -3.03
N LYS A 89 42.43 -8.84 -2.03
CA LYS A 89 42.17 -10.05 -1.26
C LYS A 89 41.58 -11.16 -2.13
N LEU A 90 40.63 -10.82 -3.00
CA LEU A 90 40.01 -11.78 -3.93
C LEU A 90 41.06 -12.42 -4.84
N LYS A 91 41.89 -11.60 -5.51
CA LYS A 91 43.07 -12.04 -6.29
C LYS A 91 43.97 -12.97 -5.49
N LYS A 92 44.28 -12.64 -4.22
CA LYS A 92 45.12 -13.48 -3.36
C LYS A 92 44.48 -14.84 -3.07
N VAL A 93 43.20 -14.89 -2.72
CA VAL A 93 42.50 -16.14 -2.42
C VAL A 93 42.45 -17.05 -3.66
N ILE A 94 42.09 -16.51 -4.82
CA ILE A 94 42.05 -17.33 -6.05
C ILE A 94 43.47 -17.65 -6.56
N GLY A 95 44.44 -16.78 -6.29
CA GLY A 95 45.88 -17.02 -6.49
C GLY A 95 46.41 -18.25 -5.73
N THR A 96 45.76 -18.63 -4.62
CA THR A 96 46.12 -19.83 -3.84
C THR A 96 45.34 -21.10 -4.22
N ASN A 97 44.39 -21.02 -5.16
CA ASN A 97 43.51 -22.14 -5.49
C ASN A 97 44.23 -23.20 -6.35
N LYS A 98 44.41 -24.41 -5.82
CA LYS A 98 45.13 -25.50 -6.50
C LYS A 98 44.24 -26.11 -7.58
N GLY A 99 44.62 -25.98 -8.85
CA GLY A 99 43.94 -26.62 -9.99
C GLY A 99 43.75 -25.75 -11.22
N ILE A 100 44.00 -24.44 -11.13
CA ILE A 100 43.98 -23.53 -12.29
C ILE A 100 45.40 -23.47 -12.90
N ASP A 101 45.52 -23.57 -14.22
CA ASP A 101 46.79 -23.39 -14.91
C ASP A 101 47.36 -21.97 -14.71
N ALA A 102 48.68 -21.84 -14.61
CA ALA A 102 49.35 -20.58 -14.28
C ALA A 102 49.17 -19.47 -15.34
N ALA A 103 48.96 -19.80 -16.62
CA ALA A 103 48.64 -18.81 -17.65
C ALA A 103 47.19 -18.33 -17.53
N ASN A 104 46.25 -19.27 -17.36
CA ASN A 104 44.83 -18.94 -17.13
C ASN A 104 44.65 -18.12 -15.84
N GLN A 105 45.34 -18.49 -14.76
CA GLN A 105 45.34 -17.78 -13.48
C GLN A 105 45.88 -16.34 -13.62
N ARG A 106 46.87 -16.10 -14.48
CA ARG A 106 47.41 -14.75 -14.75
C ARG A 106 46.44 -13.88 -15.54
N ASN A 107 45.92 -14.39 -16.65
CA ASN A 107 44.92 -13.67 -17.47
C ASN A 107 43.67 -13.34 -16.65
N TYR A 108 43.30 -14.25 -15.75
CA TYR A 108 42.20 -14.10 -14.82
C TYR A 108 42.45 -13.04 -13.73
N ILE A 109 43.63 -13.00 -13.12
CA ILE A 109 43.98 -11.94 -12.17
C ILE A 109 43.95 -10.57 -12.85
N GLN A 110 44.36 -10.48 -14.12
CA GLN A 110 44.27 -9.26 -14.92
C GLN A 110 42.82 -8.86 -15.26
N SER A 111 41.90 -9.81 -15.45
CA SER A 111 40.49 -9.48 -15.73
C SER A 111 39.74 -8.94 -14.51
N LEU A 112 40.24 -9.17 -13.29
CA LEU A 112 39.69 -8.60 -12.06
C LEU A 112 39.91 -7.08 -11.94
N ASP A 113 40.98 -6.53 -12.54
CA ASP A 113 41.26 -5.08 -12.52
C ASP A 113 40.30 -4.26 -13.39
N SER A 114 39.67 -4.91 -14.38
CA SER A 114 38.65 -4.32 -15.25
C SER A 114 37.25 -4.88 -15.02
N ALA A 115 37.07 -5.76 -14.03
CA ALA A 115 35.80 -6.42 -13.76
C ALA A 115 34.78 -5.43 -13.18
N ASN A 116 33.60 -5.36 -13.78
CA ASN A 116 32.44 -4.82 -13.09
C ASN A 116 32.08 -5.76 -11.92
N THR A 117 32.10 -5.25 -10.69
CA THR A 117 31.70 -5.99 -9.48
C THR A 117 30.23 -5.75 -9.10
N SER A 118 29.44 -5.02 -9.89
CA SER A 118 28.01 -4.84 -9.62
C SER A 118 27.31 -6.17 -9.34
N ASP A 119 26.58 -6.22 -8.24
CA ASP A 119 25.83 -7.39 -7.78
C ASP A 119 24.43 -6.93 -7.36
N SER A 120 23.41 -7.50 -7.99
CA SER A 120 22.04 -7.00 -7.95
C SER A 120 21.08 -8.10 -8.42
N HIS A 121 20.42 -8.72 -7.44
CA HIS A 121 19.49 -9.82 -7.66
C HIS A 121 18.01 -9.38 -7.69
N HIS A 122 17.74 -8.07 -7.62
CA HIS A 122 16.38 -7.53 -7.50
C HIS A 122 15.48 -7.94 -8.66
N ALA A 123 15.95 -7.86 -9.90
CA ALA A 123 15.11 -8.10 -11.07
C ALA A 123 14.69 -9.57 -11.25
N ILE A 124 15.58 -10.54 -11.02
CA ILE A 124 15.21 -11.97 -11.08
C ILE A 124 14.27 -12.34 -9.93
N ILE A 125 14.53 -11.88 -8.70
CA ILE A 125 13.65 -12.12 -7.55
C ILE A 125 12.29 -11.45 -7.76
N LEU A 126 12.24 -10.26 -8.36
CA LEU A 126 10.99 -9.58 -8.70
C LEU A 126 10.21 -10.40 -9.71
N THR A 127 10.85 -10.82 -10.79
CA THR A 127 10.18 -11.60 -11.84
C THR A 127 9.60 -12.90 -11.26
N MET A 128 10.34 -13.58 -10.38
CA MET A 128 9.87 -14.80 -9.71
C MET A 128 8.68 -14.52 -8.77
N LEU A 129 8.73 -13.44 -7.97
CA LEU A 129 7.64 -13.04 -7.09
C LEU A 129 6.37 -12.66 -7.86
N GLN A 130 6.50 -11.98 -9.01
CA GLN A 130 5.38 -11.69 -9.92
C GLN A 130 4.65 -12.97 -10.35
N SER A 131 5.41 -14.00 -10.77
CA SER A 131 4.86 -15.32 -11.14
C SER A 131 4.19 -16.01 -9.94
N TYR A 132 4.83 -15.98 -8.77
CA TYR A 132 4.31 -16.53 -7.53
C TYR A 132 2.97 -15.89 -7.09
N ILE A 133 2.84 -14.55 -7.12
CA ILE A 133 1.59 -13.87 -6.76
C ILE A 133 0.46 -14.26 -7.71
N ASN A 134 0.77 -14.36 -9.01
CA ASN A 134 -0.20 -14.76 -10.02
C ASN A 134 -0.76 -16.17 -9.71
N ALA A 135 0.13 -17.13 -9.41
CA ALA A 135 -0.25 -18.48 -9.00
C ALA A 135 -1.02 -18.49 -7.66
N ALA A 136 -0.60 -17.67 -6.68
CA ALA A 136 -1.20 -17.61 -5.35
C ALA A 136 -2.62 -17.01 -5.36
N ILE A 137 -2.87 -15.99 -6.18
CA ILE A 137 -4.22 -15.43 -6.38
C ILE A 137 -5.14 -16.45 -7.06
N ARG A 138 -4.64 -17.21 -8.03
CA ARG A 138 -5.41 -18.31 -8.65
C ARG A 138 -5.72 -19.41 -7.64
N ASP A 139 -4.74 -19.87 -6.86
CA ASP A 139 -4.93 -20.87 -5.80
C ASP A 139 -5.98 -20.43 -4.77
N SER A 140 -5.88 -19.20 -4.25
CA SER A 140 -6.88 -18.59 -3.36
C SER A 140 -8.28 -18.59 -3.97
N THR A 141 -8.39 -18.26 -5.27
CA THR A 141 -9.69 -18.22 -5.97
C THR A 141 -10.25 -19.63 -6.22
N GLU A 142 -9.40 -20.58 -6.58
CA GLU A 142 -9.78 -21.97 -6.84
C GLU A 142 -10.21 -22.69 -5.56
N GLN A 143 -9.49 -22.53 -4.45
CA GLN A 143 -9.92 -23.01 -3.13
C GLN A 143 -11.27 -22.41 -2.72
N THR A 144 -11.44 -21.11 -2.96
CA THR A 144 -12.71 -20.43 -2.70
C THR A 144 -13.85 -21.01 -3.53
N ARG A 145 -13.63 -21.23 -4.84
CA ARG A 145 -14.56 -21.90 -5.77
C ARG A 145 -14.94 -23.31 -5.31
N GLN A 146 -13.98 -24.09 -4.81
CA GLN A 146 -14.21 -25.42 -4.27
C GLN A 146 -15.06 -25.39 -2.98
N ASN A 147 -14.83 -24.40 -2.12
CA ASN A 147 -15.52 -24.27 -0.83
C ASN A 147 -16.98 -23.78 -0.94
N ILE A 148 -17.30 -22.89 -1.89
CA ILE A 148 -18.63 -22.22 -1.97
C ILE A 148 -19.34 -22.36 -3.33
N GLY A 149 -18.70 -22.99 -4.31
CA GLY A 149 -19.25 -23.22 -5.65
C GLY A 149 -18.78 -22.22 -6.73
N PRO A 150 -19.18 -22.45 -8.00
CA PRO A 150 -18.70 -21.67 -9.14
C PRO A 150 -19.33 -20.26 -9.25
N GLY A 151 -20.52 -20.05 -8.69
CA GLY A 151 -21.19 -18.76 -8.64
C GLY A 151 -21.12 -18.17 -7.24
N TYR A 152 -20.47 -17.03 -7.10
CA TYR A 152 -20.46 -16.25 -5.86
C TYR A 152 -21.48 -15.13 -5.93
N ASP A 153 -22.55 -15.20 -5.12
CA ASP A 153 -23.53 -14.12 -5.04
C ASP A 153 -23.05 -12.99 -4.10
N ALA A 154 -22.94 -11.79 -4.65
CA ALA A 154 -22.52 -10.57 -3.97
C ALA A 154 -23.59 -9.90 -3.09
N SER A 155 -24.76 -10.54 -2.89
CA SER A 155 -25.91 -10.05 -2.13
C SER A 155 -25.67 -9.67 -0.65
N GLY A 156 -24.44 -9.78 -0.16
CA GLY A 156 -24.01 -9.21 1.13
C GLY A 156 -24.12 -7.68 1.19
N ARG A 157 -23.91 -6.96 0.08
CA ARG A 157 -24.11 -5.50 0.01
C ARG A 157 -25.58 -5.19 -0.33
N GLN A 158 -26.10 -4.06 0.15
CA GLN A 158 -27.45 -3.57 -0.18
C GLN A 158 -27.62 -3.56 -1.71
N GLY A 159 -28.67 -4.24 -2.23
CA GLY A 159 -28.79 -4.54 -3.67
C GLY A 159 -28.74 -3.30 -4.58
N THR A 160 -29.11 -2.14 -4.04
CA THR A 160 -29.02 -0.81 -4.67
C THR A 160 -27.61 -0.35 -5.06
N TYR A 161 -26.55 -0.91 -4.49
CA TYR A 161 -25.16 -0.49 -4.74
C TYR A 161 -24.45 -1.29 -5.83
N LEU A 162 -24.74 -2.59 -5.92
CA LEU A 162 -24.20 -3.44 -6.99
C LEU A 162 -25.08 -3.36 -8.24
N ASN A 163 -26.38 -3.10 -8.05
CA ASN A 163 -27.31 -2.92 -9.14
C ASN A 163 -28.40 -1.88 -8.82
N PRO A 164 -28.17 -0.59 -9.16
CA PRO A 164 -29.19 0.44 -9.11
C PRO A 164 -30.46 0.11 -9.93
N GLY A 165 -30.36 -0.75 -10.96
CA GLY A 165 -31.44 -1.13 -11.88
C GLY A 165 -32.16 -2.45 -11.58
N GLY A 166 -31.77 -3.21 -10.54
CA GLY A 166 -32.55 -4.35 -10.04
C GLY A 166 -32.37 -5.72 -10.71
N ASP A 167 -31.68 -5.85 -11.85
CA ASP A 167 -31.37 -7.15 -12.47
C ASP A 167 -30.56 -8.11 -11.56
N LEU A 168 -31.23 -9.13 -11.00
CA LEU A 168 -30.61 -10.10 -10.07
C LEU A 168 -29.37 -10.82 -10.64
N GLY A 169 -29.26 -10.97 -11.97
CA GLY A 169 -28.14 -11.68 -12.61
C GLY A 169 -26.78 -10.96 -12.58
N ARG A 170 -26.73 -9.66 -12.22
CA ARG A 170 -25.49 -8.85 -12.27
C ARG A 170 -24.63 -8.91 -11.01
N ASN A 171 -25.15 -9.52 -9.93
CA ASN A 171 -24.46 -9.62 -8.64
C ASN A 171 -23.72 -10.95 -8.45
N THR A 172 -23.85 -11.92 -9.37
CA THR A 172 -23.14 -13.20 -9.27
C THR A 172 -21.80 -13.12 -9.99
N ILE A 173 -20.69 -13.17 -9.24
CA ILE A 173 -19.37 -13.30 -9.84
C ILE A 173 -19.04 -14.77 -10.05
N ASN A 174 -18.73 -15.14 -11.30
CA ASN A 174 -18.24 -16.46 -11.62
C ASN A 174 -16.78 -16.60 -11.15
N LEU A 175 -16.51 -17.59 -10.29
CA LEU A 175 -15.17 -17.90 -9.78
C LEU A 175 -14.39 -18.87 -10.68
N GLY A 176 -15.03 -19.40 -11.74
CA GLY A 176 -14.41 -20.30 -12.70
C GLY A 176 -13.22 -19.68 -13.42
N GLN A 177 -12.07 -20.35 -13.33
CA GLN A 177 -10.82 -19.99 -13.99
C GLN A 177 -10.77 -20.63 -15.38
N ASN A 178 -10.28 -19.91 -16.39
CA ASN A 178 -9.89 -20.57 -17.65
C ASN A 178 -8.55 -21.29 -17.43
N ALA A 179 -8.34 -22.42 -18.10
CA ALA A 179 -7.05 -23.10 -18.11
C ALA A 179 -5.95 -22.12 -18.59
N GLY A 180 -4.78 -22.14 -17.95
CA GLY A 180 -3.67 -21.24 -18.27
C GLY A 180 -3.85 -19.76 -17.87
N THR A 181 -4.84 -19.39 -17.05
CA THR A 181 -5.03 -17.98 -16.62
C THR A 181 -5.38 -17.82 -15.14
N THR A 182 -5.07 -16.65 -14.60
CA THR A 182 -5.63 -16.08 -13.37
C THR A 182 -6.70 -15.06 -13.76
N SER A 183 -7.94 -15.29 -13.36
CA SER A 183 -9.00 -14.28 -13.43
C SER A 183 -8.81 -13.27 -12.31
N LEU A 184 -8.68 -11.99 -12.65
CA LEU A 184 -8.59 -10.88 -11.71
C LEU A 184 -9.83 -9.99 -11.84
N LEU A 185 -10.26 -9.41 -10.72
CA LEU A 185 -11.35 -8.46 -10.66
C LEU A 185 -10.86 -7.09 -11.13
N LEU A 186 -11.42 -6.60 -12.23
CA LEU A 186 -11.38 -5.19 -12.60
C LEU A 186 -12.76 -4.58 -12.24
N LYS A 187 -12.72 -3.51 -11.45
CA LYS A 187 -13.91 -2.89 -10.88
C LYS A 187 -14.11 -1.50 -11.45
N ASP A 188 -15.34 -1.18 -11.84
CA ASP A 188 -15.77 0.18 -12.18
C ASP A 188 -16.15 0.96 -10.91
N TYR A 189 -16.03 2.29 -10.94
CA TYR A 189 -16.72 3.12 -9.94
C TYR A 189 -18.18 3.29 -10.35
N ARG A 190 -19.11 3.11 -9.40
CA ARG A 190 -20.55 3.29 -9.60
C ARG A 190 -21.21 3.82 -8.33
N ASP A 191 -22.07 4.83 -8.47
CA ASP A 191 -22.95 5.31 -7.40
C ASP A 191 -24.40 5.47 -7.90
N SER A 192 -25.21 6.31 -7.26
CA SER A 192 -26.57 6.63 -7.71
C SER A 192 -26.62 7.56 -8.93
N HIS A 193 -25.53 8.25 -9.28
CA HIS A 193 -25.51 9.30 -10.31
C HIS A 193 -24.66 8.90 -11.52
N VAL A 194 -23.46 8.37 -11.28
CA VAL A 194 -22.47 8.09 -12.32
C VAL A 194 -21.96 6.65 -12.30
N ILE A 195 -21.56 6.20 -13.49
CA ILE A 195 -20.74 5.03 -13.74
C ILE A 195 -19.45 5.55 -14.38
N MET A 196 -18.29 5.21 -13.83
CA MET A 196 -16.99 5.43 -14.47
C MET A 196 -16.39 4.07 -14.82
N SER A 197 -16.14 3.86 -16.10
CA SER A 197 -15.60 2.62 -16.64
C SER A 197 -14.46 2.91 -17.63
N SER A 198 -13.51 1.99 -17.76
CA SER A 198 -12.43 2.13 -18.75
C SER A 198 -12.91 1.99 -20.21
N GLU A 199 -14.14 1.53 -20.42
CA GLU A 199 -14.75 1.22 -21.72
C GLU A 199 -16.15 1.82 -21.84
N ASP A 200 -16.64 1.94 -23.08
CA ASP A 200 -17.86 2.67 -23.43
C ASP A 200 -19.15 1.81 -23.36
N ASP A 201 -19.04 0.49 -23.14
CA ASP A 201 -20.15 -0.33 -22.60
C ASP A 201 -19.68 -1.63 -21.92
N GLY A 202 -20.22 -1.98 -20.74
CA GLY A 202 -19.69 -3.13 -19.98
C GLY A 202 -20.32 -3.47 -18.60
N PRO A 203 -20.08 -4.71 -18.10
CA PRO A 203 -20.60 -5.20 -16.83
C PRO A 203 -19.88 -4.60 -15.60
N CYS A 204 -20.59 -4.44 -14.48
CA CYS A 204 -20.07 -3.80 -13.24
C CYS A 204 -18.77 -4.41 -12.68
N PHE A 205 -18.57 -5.70 -12.95
CA PHE A 205 -17.39 -6.45 -12.59
C PHE A 205 -16.84 -7.10 -13.85
N LYS A 206 -15.79 -6.53 -14.41
CA LYS A 206 -15.05 -7.15 -15.52
C LYS A 206 -14.03 -8.11 -14.91
N ARG A 207 -13.91 -9.31 -15.48
CA ARG A 207 -12.77 -10.18 -15.19
C ARG A 207 -11.73 -9.98 -16.28
N VAL A 208 -10.55 -9.53 -15.89
CA VAL A 208 -9.38 -9.52 -16.77
C VAL A 208 -8.65 -10.84 -16.56
N SER A 209 -8.28 -11.51 -17.65
CA SER A 209 -7.53 -12.77 -17.58
C SER A 209 -6.05 -12.45 -17.69
N GLN A 210 -5.29 -12.70 -16.63
CA GLN A 210 -3.85 -12.64 -16.65
C GLN A 210 -3.31 -14.02 -17.05
N PRO A 211 -2.50 -14.15 -18.12
CA PRO A 211 -1.85 -15.41 -18.46
C PRO A 211 -1.04 -15.98 -17.30
N ILE A 212 -1.06 -17.30 -17.16
CA ILE A 212 -0.17 -18.08 -16.31
C ILE A 212 0.75 -18.86 -17.23
N GLY A 213 2.05 -18.76 -16.99
CA GLY A 213 3.06 -19.34 -17.86
C GLY A 213 4.39 -18.63 -17.67
N PRO A 214 5.32 -18.82 -18.62
CA PRO A 214 6.64 -18.21 -18.56
C PRO A 214 6.57 -16.67 -18.63
N PRO A 215 7.57 -15.95 -18.06
CA PRO A 215 7.64 -14.48 -18.14
C PRO A 215 8.08 -13.94 -19.52
N ASN A 216 8.47 -14.80 -20.46
CA ASN A 216 8.92 -14.51 -21.81
C ASN A 216 8.82 -15.77 -22.68
N ASP A 217 9.03 -15.62 -23.99
CA ASP A 217 8.77 -16.67 -25.00
C ASP A 217 9.96 -17.63 -25.25
N LEU A 218 10.96 -17.68 -24.35
CA LEU A 218 12.15 -18.51 -24.51
C LEU A 218 11.84 -20.00 -24.28
N ASN A 219 12.42 -20.89 -25.08
CA ASN A 219 12.26 -22.35 -24.91
C ASN A 219 13.62 -23.08 -24.79
N PRO A 220 14.15 -23.23 -23.56
CA PRO A 220 15.47 -23.82 -23.35
C PRO A 220 15.55 -25.34 -23.53
N SER A 221 14.44 -26.07 -23.62
CA SER A 221 14.43 -27.51 -23.90
C SER A 221 14.39 -27.85 -25.40
N GLY A 222 14.19 -26.85 -26.26
CA GLY A 222 14.19 -27.01 -27.72
C GLY A 222 15.60 -27.11 -28.33
N ASP A 223 15.66 -27.37 -29.63
CA ASP A 223 16.90 -27.46 -30.42
C ASP A 223 17.61 -26.09 -30.62
N GLY A 224 17.12 -25.00 -30.01
CA GLY A 224 17.58 -23.64 -30.22
C GLY A 224 18.73 -23.17 -29.30
N ASP A 225 19.17 -21.94 -29.55
CA ASP A 225 20.21 -21.21 -28.78
C ASP A 225 19.68 -20.58 -27.47
N ASP A 226 18.48 -20.98 -27.01
CA ASP A 226 17.79 -20.44 -25.83
C ASP A 226 18.36 -20.94 -24.48
N ARG A 227 19.59 -21.48 -24.48
CA ARG A 227 20.31 -21.94 -23.29
C ARG A 227 21.52 -21.06 -23.00
N PRO A 228 21.75 -20.64 -21.74
CA PRO A 228 22.98 -19.93 -21.38
C PRO A 228 24.19 -20.85 -21.57
N ALA A 229 25.38 -20.27 -21.72
CA ALA A 229 26.59 -21.06 -21.65
C ALA A 229 26.82 -21.58 -20.22
N GLU A 230 27.51 -22.71 -20.10
CA GLU A 230 27.94 -23.26 -18.82
C GLU A 230 29.05 -22.38 -18.21
N HIS A 231 28.99 -22.10 -16.91
CA HIS A 231 30.11 -21.48 -16.21
C HIS A 231 31.30 -22.46 -16.10
N ASN A 232 32.28 -22.32 -16.99
CA ASN A 232 33.53 -23.08 -16.94
C ASN A 232 34.60 -22.34 -16.10
N PRO A 233 34.91 -22.79 -14.86
CA PRO A 233 35.90 -22.13 -14.00
C PRO A 233 37.36 -22.33 -14.46
N ALA A 234 37.63 -23.14 -15.48
CA ALA A 234 38.96 -23.28 -16.08
C ALA A 234 39.19 -22.34 -17.28
N ASN A 235 38.13 -21.83 -17.91
CA ASN A 235 38.19 -20.96 -19.09
C ASN A 235 37.70 -19.53 -18.80
N LEU A 236 38.37 -18.86 -17.87
CA LEU A 236 37.97 -17.57 -17.32
C LEU A 236 38.34 -16.36 -18.21
N GLY A 237 38.89 -16.62 -19.41
CA GLY A 237 39.37 -15.60 -20.36
C GLY A 237 38.30 -15.05 -21.31
N ALA A 238 37.11 -15.64 -21.35
CA ALA A 238 35.97 -15.10 -22.08
C ALA A 238 35.40 -13.88 -21.32
N ALA A 239 35.79 -12.68 -21.74
CA ALA A 239 35.40 -11.42 -21.11
C ALA A 239 33.89 -11.12 -21.18
N ASP A 240 33.13 -11.85 -22.01
CA ASP A 240 31.70 -11.64 -22.25
C ASP A 240 30.78 -12.10 -21.09
N HIS A 241 31.25 -12.98 -20.21
CA HIS A 241 30.47 -13.47 -19.06
C HIS A 241 30.62 -12.56 -17.84
N SER A 242 30.12 -11.34 -17.98
CA SER A 242 30.00 -10.36 -16.89
C SER A 242 29.03 -10.80 -15.78
N ASN A 243 28.14 -11.76 -16.08
CA ASN A 243 27.11 -12.25 -15.17
C ASN A 243 27.20 -13.76 -14.99
N VAL A 244 27.38 -14.23 -13.76
CA VAL A 244 27.32 -15.65 -13.39
C VAL A 244 26.26 -15.83 -12.33
N ILE A 245 25.15 -16.46 -12.72
CA ILE A 245 24.01 -16.71 -11.85
C ILE A 245 24.21 -18.08 -11.21
N PHE A 246 24.32 -18.09 -9.88
CA PHE A 246 24.44 -19.33 -9.10
C PHE A 246 23.04 -19.82 -8.73
N ILE A 247 22.68 -21.04 -9.12
CA ILE A 247 21.33 -21.59 -8.96
C ILE A 247 21.35 -22.98 -8.31
N PRO A 248 20.33 -23.34 -7.52
CA PRO A 248 20.25 -24.67 -6.93
C PRO A 248 19.69 -25.66 -7.96
N TRP A 249 20.30 -26.83 -8.07
CA TRP A 249 19.76 -27.91 -8.89
C TRP A 249 18.63 -28.64 -8.17
N LEU A 250 17.39 -28.36 -8.58
CA LEU A 250 16.18 -29.03 -8.08
C LEU A 250 15.45 -29.81 -9.20
N GLY A 251 16.18 -30.14 -10.28
CA GLY A 251 15.67 -30.82 -11.47
C GLY A 251 15.23 -29.87 -12.61
N PRO A 252 14.88 -30.43 -13.78
CA PRO A 252 14.74 -29.65 -15.02
C PRO A 252 13.71 -28.52 -14.97
N LYS A 253 12.57 -28.72 -14.28
CA LYS A 253 11.54 -27.68 -14.10
C LYS A 253 12.07 -26.45 -13.36
N ALA A 254 12.90 -26.66 -12.33
CA ALA A 254 13.50 -25.56 -11.57
C ALA A 254 14.57 -24.85 -12.39
N ASN A 255 15.35 -25.58 -13.19
CA ASN A 255 16.37 -25.01 -14.08
C ASN A 255 15.72 -24.09 -15.14
N THR A 256 14.67 -24.58 -15.82
CA THR A 256 13.84 -23.78 -16.73
C THR A 256 13.22 -22.58 -16.01
N PHE A 257 12.67 -22.76 -14.80
CA PHE A 257 12.16 -21.66 -13.99
C PHE A 257 13.22 -20.57 -13.77
N TYR A 258 14.42 -20.88 -13.28
CA TYR A 258 15.44 -19.85 -13.04
C TYR A 258 15.91 -19.17 -14.35
N LEU A 259 16.04 -19.92 -15.45
CA LEU A 259 16.45 -19.39 -16.76
C LEU A 259 15.49 -18.30 -17.25
N LEU A 260 14.20 -18.64 -17.27
CA LEU A 260 13.18 -17.74 -17.78
C LEU A 260 13.08 -16.47 -16.93
N HIS A 261 13.21 -16.57 -15.61
CA HIS A 261 13.19 -15.41 -14.73
C HIS A 261 14.48 -14.57 -14.79
N ALA A 262 15.64 -15.15 -15.14
CA ALA A 262 16.88 -14.40 -15.38
C ALA A 262 16.81 -13.54 -16.66
N ALA A 263 16.05 -13.99 -17.66
CA ALA A 263 15.76 -13.25 -18.88
C ALA A 263 14.69 -12.13 -18.70
N GLY A 264 14.11 -11.99 -17.51
CA GLY A 264 13.18 -10.91 -17.15
C GLY A 264 11.75 -11.15 -17.65
N ARG A 265 10.91 -10.11 -17.63
CA ARG A 265 9.49 -10.18 -18.06
C ARG A 265 9.20 -9.28 -19.26
N GLN A 266 8.55 -9.85 -20.26
CA GLN A 266 8.06 -9.16 -21.45
C GLN A 266 6.54 -9.35 -21.56
N ASN A 267 5.77 -8.34 -21.15
CA ASN A 267 4.32 -8.31 -21.30
C ASN A 267 3.97 -7.54 -22.60
N ALA A 268 4.03 -8.23 -23.74
CA ALA A 268 3.84 -7.62 -25.06
C ALA A 268 2.51 -6.87 -25.22
N ASP A 269 1.42 -7.41 -24.65
CA ASP A 269 0.06 -6.84 -24.75
C ASP A 269 -0.29 -5.87 -23.60
N GLY A 270 0.65 -5.61 -22.69
CA GLY A 270 0.38 -4.96 -21.41
C GLY A 270 -0.39 -5.86 -20.43
N SER A 271 -0.45 -5.45 -19.16
CA SER A 271 -1.19 -6.17 -18.12
C SER A 271 -2.10 -5.22 -17.36
N ASN A 272 -3.29 -5.72 -17.02
CA ASN A 272 -4.22 -5.04 -16.12
C ASN A 272 -3.92 -5.31 -14.63
N ALA A 273 -2.93 -6.15 -14.32
CA ALA A 273 -2.55 -6.52 -12.97
C ALA A 273 -1.40 -5.63 -12.47
N ASN A 274 -1.60 -4.93 -11.36
CA ASN A 274 -0.67 -3.91 -10.85
C ASN A 274 0.72 -4.48 -10.50
N TYR A 275 0.83 -5.79 -10.28
CA TYR A 275 2.09 -6.47 -10.00
C TYR A 275 2.79 -7.01 -11.25
N MET A 276 2.13 -7.10 -12.41
CA MET A 276 2.67 -7.68 -13.64
C MET A 276 3.11 -6.58 -14.63
N TYR A 277 4.21 -5.92 -14.33
CA TYR A 277 4.86 -4.95 -15.23
C TYR A 277 6.15 -5.55 -15.82
N ASN A 278 6.65 -4.94 -16.90
CA ASN A 278 7.89 -5.37 -17.56
C ASN A 278 9.07 -5.27 -16.60
N THR A 279 9.86 -6.34 -16.50
CA THR A 279 11.01 -6.43 -15.58
C THR A 279 12.28 -6.69 -16.39
N PRO A 280 13.35 -5.87 -16.28
CA PRO A 280 14.56 -6.03 -17.07
C PRO A 280 15.28 -7.33 -16.73
N GLY A 281 15.64 -8.11 -17.74
CA GLY A 281 16.49 -9.28 -17.60
C GLY A 281 17.87 -9.11 -18.22
N ILE A 282 18.60 -10.21 -18.32
CA ILE A 282 19.85 -10.28 -19.07
C ILE A 282 19.63 -11.16 -20.31
N ALA A 283 20.13 -10.72 -21.46
CA ALA A 283 20.13 -11.55 -22.67
C ALA A 283 20.92 -12.84 -22.44
N ILE A 284 20.45 -13.98 -22.98
CA ILE A 284 21.00 -15.32 -22.73
C ILE A 284 22.51 -15.38 -22.99
N ASN A 285 22.97 -14.78 -24.08
CA ASN A 285 24.39 -14.70 -24.45
C ASN A 285 25.27 -13.82 -23.53
N ARG A 286 24.69 -13.17 -22.51
CA ARG A 286 25.36 -12.27 -21.56
C ARG A 286 25.32 -12.75 -20.10
N PHE A 287 24.77 -13.94 -19.84
CA PHE A 287 24.91 -14.61 -18.55
C PHE A 287 25.29 -16.09 -18.73
N VAL A 288 25.85 -16.67 -17.67
CA VAL A 288 26.09 -18.11 -17.57
C VAL A 288 25.52 -18.64 -16.28
N PHE A 289 25.11 -19.90 -16.31
CA PHE A 289 24.65 -20.61 -15.13
C PHE A 289 25.78 -21.41 -14.48
N ARG A 290 25.72 -21.43 -13.15
CA ARG A 290 26.54 -22.28 -12.29
C ARG A 290 25.58 -22.97 -11.31
N TRP A 291 25.67 -24.29 -11.22
CA TRP A 291 24.85 -25.07 -10.30
C TRP A 291 25.61 -25.37 -9.01
N ASP A 292 24.87 -25.59 -7.93
CA ASP A 292 25.41 -25.90 -6.61
C ASP A 292 26.05 -27.29 -6.51
N ASN A 293 25.65 -28.23 -7.38
CA ASN A 293 26.01 -29.64 -7.33
C ASN A 293 26.74 -30.19 -8.57
N GLY A 294 27.08 -29.37 -9.57
CA GLY A 294 27.80 -29.83 -10.77
C GLY A 294 27.54 -29.03 -12.05
N THR A 295 27.53 -29.73 -13.17
CA THR A 295 27.23 -29.24 -14.52
C THR A 295 25.85 -29.77 -14.93
N HIS A 296 24.93 -28.88 -15.33
CA HIS A 296 23.56 -29.23 -15.75
C HIS A 296 23.07 -28.32 -16.89
N ASN A 297 23.72 -28.40 -18.05
CA ASN A 297 23.43 -27.55 -19.21
C ASN A 297 23.07 -28.33 -20.49
N ASP A 298 22.85 -29.65 -20.40
CA ASP A 298 22.35 -30.45 -21.51
C ASP A 298 20.87 -30.15 -21.76
N ALA A 299 20.34 -30.49 -22.94
CA ALA A 299 18.93 -30.24 -23.25
C ALA A 299 17.96 -30.95 -22.28
N GLY A 300 18.35 -32.13 -21.76
CA GLY A 300 17.60 -32.87 -20.75
C GLY A 300 17.64 -32.25 -19.35
N ASP A 301 18.49 -31.24 -19.11
CA ASP A 301 18.54 -30.49 -17.86
C ASP A 301 17.51 -29.34 -17.82
N TYR A 302 16.73 -29.15 -18.88
CA TYR A 302 15.66 -28.18 -18.99
C TYR A 302 14.33 -28.89 -19.31
N ALA A 303 13.29 -28.58 -18.55
CA ALA A 303 11.93 -28.96 -18.91
C ALA A 303 11.36 -27.99 -19.95
N ASP A 304 10.37 -28.43 -20.72
CA ASP A 304 9.59 -27.53 -21.57
C ASP A 304 8.92 -26.46 -20.69
N PRO A 305 8.86 -25.18 -21.12
CA PRO A 305 8.14 -24.14 -20.39
C PRO A 305 6.72 -24.56 -19.96
N ASP A 306 5.97 -25.33 -20.76
CA ASP A 306 4.61 -25.78 -20.42
C ASP A 306 4.59 -26.90 -19.34
N GLU A 307 5.71 -27.58 -19.10
CA GLU A 307 5.84 -28.59 -18.04
C GLU A 307 6.16 -27.98 -16.67
N VAL A 308 6.65 -26.74 -16.61
CA VAL A 308 6.94 -26.05 -15.34
C VAL A 308 5.63 -25.81 -14.56
N ASP A 309 5.67 -26.00 -13.24
CA ASP A 309 4.48 -26.00 -12.38
C ASP A 309 3.94 -24.56 -12.11
N TRP A 310 3.58 -23.83 -13.16
CA TRP A 310 3.16 -22.42 -13.12
C TRP A 310 1.92 -22.13 -12.27
N THR A 311 1.23 -23.17 -11.81
CA THR A 311 0.01 -23.09 -11.01
C THR A 311 0.22 -23.42 -9.52
N GLN A 312 1.44 -23.78 -9.11
CA GLN A 312 1.78 -24.26 -7.76
C GLN A 312 2.59 -23.20 -7.00
N PRO A 313 1.94 -22.29 -6.24
CA PRO A 313 2.62 -21.16 -5.58
C PRO A 313 3.56 -21.62 -4.45
N ASP A 314 3.31 -22.76 -3.83
CA ASP A 314 4.20 -23.42 -2.87
C ASP A 314 5.51 -23.89 -3.51
N THR A 315 5.45 -24.48 -4.70
CA THR A 315 6.60 -24.92 -5.50
C THR A 315 7.44 -23.72 -5.94
N MET A 316 6.79 -22.65 -6.43
CA MET A 316 7.48 -21.40 -6.77
C MET A 316 8.15 -20.75 -5.57
N TRP A 317 7.46 -20.68 -4.42
CA TRP A 317 8.03 -20.12 -3.20
C TRP A 317 9.25 -20.93 -2.73
N ALA A 318 9.18 -22.26 -2.79
CA ALA A 318 10.32 -23.12 -2.49
C ALA A 318 11.53 -22.85 -3.41
N TYR A 319 11.31 -22.63 -4.71
CA TYR A 319 12.38 -22.25 -5.65
C TYR A 319 12.97 -20.86 -5.33
N ILE A 320 12.13 -19.86 -5.06
CA ILE A 320 12.58 -18.51 -4.65
C ILE A 320 13.46 -18.60 -3.40
N ILE A 321 13.00 -19.31 -2.36
CA ILE A 321 13.74 -19.43 -1.10
C ILE A 321 15.03 -20.25 -1.27
N ALA A 322 15.04 -21.29 -2.11
CA ALA A 322 16.25 -22.05 -2.41
C ALA A 322 17.30 -21.16 -3.11
N TYR A 323 16.90 -20.39 -4.12
CA TYR A 323 17.76 -19.43 -4.80
C TYR A 323 18.32 -18.36 -3.85
N VAL A 324 17.45 -17.78 -3.01
CA VAL A 324 17.80 -16.72 -2.06
C VAL A 324 18.82 -17.23 -1.03
N LYS A 325 18.60 -18.40 -0.42
CA LYS A 325 19.53 -18.99 0.57
C LYS A 325 20.87 -19.41 -0.05
N LEU A 326 20.85 -19.95 -1.27
CA LEU A 326 22.08 -20.33 -1.97
C LEU A 326 22.97 -19.11 -2.24
N ASN A 327 22.36 -18.01 -2.66
CA ASN A 327 23.06 -16.77 -3.00
C ASN A 327 23.31 -15.85 -1.80
N ARG A 328 22.66 -16.09 -0.65
CA ARG A 328 22.69 -15.20 0.54
C ARG A 328 22.23 -13.78 0.19
N VAL A 329 21.05 -13.69 -0.43
CA VAL A 329 20.42 -12.44 -0.91
C VAL A 329 19.11 -12.15 -0.19
N GLU A 330 19.03 -12.53 1.08
CA GLU A 330 17.84 -12.38 1.93
C GLU A 330 17.38 -10.92 2.04
N HIS A 331 18.32 -9.99 2.10
CA HIS A 331 18.05 -8.55 2.06
C HIS A 331 17.39 -8.12 0.73
N THR A 332 17.85 -8.66 -0.40
CA THR A 332 17.24 -8.39 -1.71
C THR A 332 15.82 -8.97 -1.78
N LEU A 333 15.58 -10.16 -1.21
CA LEU A 333 14.23 -10.69 -1.06
C LEU A 333 13.35 -9.72 -0.26
N ALA A 334 13.87 -9.15 0.83
CA ALA A 334 13.13 -8.21 1.68
C ALA A 334 12.72 -6.92 0.93
N HIS A 335 13.67 -6.28 0.21
CA HIS A 335 13.38 -5.16 -0.68
C HIS A 335 12.26 -5.49 -1.67
N VAL A 336 12.43 -6.57 -2.44
CA VAL A 336 11.53 -6.88 -3.55
C VAL A 336 10.17 -7.32 -3.04
N HIS A 337 10.10 -8.01 -1.89
CA HIS A 337 8.86 -8.34 -1.22
C HIS A 337 8.09 -7.09 -0.77
N GLU A 338 8.78 -6.06 -0.26
CA GLU A 338 8.14 -4.77 0.00
C GLU A 338 7.71 -4.09 -1.32
N ILE A 339 8.53 -4.02 -2.38
CA ILE A 339 8.11 -3.47 -3.69
C ILE A 339 6.81 -4.12 -4.15
N ILE A 340 6.76 -5.44 -4.13
CA ILE A 340 5.58 -6.24 -4.49
C ILE A 340 4.37 -5.89 -3.63
N ALA A 341 4.54 -5.76 -2.31
CA ALA A 341 3.46 -5.38 -1.41
C ALA A 341 2.99 -3.93 -1.63
N ARG A 342 3.91 -3.03 -2.04
CA ARG A 342 3.63 -1.65 -2.45
C ARG A 342 3.01 -1.54 -3.84
N THR A 343 3.14 -2.52 -4.72
CA THR A 343 2.54 -2.48 -6.08
C THR A 343 1.26 -3.30 -6.21
N THR A 344 1.11 -4.41 -5.47
CA THR A 344 0.04 -5.38 -5.73
C THR A 344 -1.34 -4.79 -5.45
N PHE A 345 -1.66 -4.51 -4.18
CA PHE A 345 -3.04 -4.22 -3.77
C PHE A 345 -3.25 -2.74 -3.44
N TYR A 346 -4.29 -2.15 -4.06
CA TYR A 346 -4.66 -0.75 -3.85
C TYR A 346 -6.14 -0.58 -3.48
N PRO A 347 -6.46 0.40 -2.62
CA PRO A 347 -7.81 0.65 -2.14
C PRO A 347 -8.70 1.28 -3.21
N GLU A 348 -9.89 0.76 -3.37
CA GLU A 348 -10.93 1.30 -4.25
C GLU A 348 -11.47 2.64 -3.72
N SER A 349 -11.68 3.61 -4.60
CA SER A 349 -12.25 4.90 -4.18
C SER A 349 -13.70 4.78 -3.70
N ALA A 350 -14.07 5.74 -2.84
CA ALA A 350 -15.43 5.96 -2.37
C ALA A 350 -16.18 7.03 -3.20
N SER A 351 -15.50 7.76 -4.07
CA SER A 351 -16.09 8.82 -4.90
C SER A 351 -15.62 8.75 -6.36
N ALA A 352 -16.37 9.39 -7.27
CA ALA A 352 -16.03 9.44 -8.69
C ALA A 352 -14.77 10.28 -8.91
N GLU A 353 -14.71 11.42 -8.25
CA GLU A 353 -13.61 12.38 -8.29
C GLU A 353 -12.40 11.87 -7.51
N GLY A 354 -12.61 11.02 -6.49
CA GLY A 354 -11.54 10.33 -5.78
C GLY A 354 -10.95 9.17 -6.59
N TRP A 355 -11.75 8.54 -7.46
CA TRP A 355 -11.31 7.44 -8.35
C TRP A 355 -10.17 7.86 -9.30
N THR A 356 -10.04 9.15 -9.53
CA THR A 356 -9.02 9.76 -10.40
C THR A 356 -7.60 9.31 -10.05
N TYR A 357 -7.31 9.10 -8.77
CA TYR A 357 -6.01 8.63 -8.29
C TYR A 357 -5.45 7.42 -9.09
N LYS A 358 -6.31 6.54 -9.63
CA LYS A 358 -5.88 5.38 -10.41
C LYS A 358 -5.11 5.68 -11.71
N SER A 359 -5.29 6.84 -12.37
CA SER A 359 -4.54 7.12 -13.61
C SER A 359 -3.09 7.58 -13.38
N ALA A 360 -2.79 8.14 -12.21
CA ALA A 360 -1.48 8.69 -11.89
C ALA A 360 -0.38 7.63 -11.99
N GLY A 361 -0.71 6.39 -11.62
CA GLY A 361 0.20 5.25 -11.69
C GLY A 361 1.31 5.27 -10.63
N LEU A 362 2.14 4.23 -10.70
CA LEU A 362 3.31 4.01 -9.85
C LEU A 362 4.57 3.99 -10.69
N ASN A 363 5.67 4.47 -10.11
CA ASN A 363 7.02 4.23 -10.63
C ASN A 363 7.76 3.33 -9.64
N VAL A 364 8.22 2.17 -10.12
CA VAL A 364 8.98 1.18 -9.36
C VAL A 364 10.44 1.32 -9.71
N PHE A 365 11.29 1.62 -8.74
CA PHE A 365 12.72 1.80 -8.95
C PHE A 365 13.45 0.55 -8.49
N ILE A 366 14.08 -0.15 -9.44
CA ILE A 366 14.97 -1.28 -9.14
C ILE A 366 16.32 -1.15 -9.84
N PRO A 367 17.39 -1.68 -9.23
CA PRO A 367 18.70 -1.73 -9.86
C PRO A 367 18.71 -2.68 -11.05
N ALA A 368 19.62 -2.40 -11.99
CA ALA A 368 19.87 -3.29 -13.13
C ALA A 368 20.23 -4.71 -12.65
N PRO A 369 19.82 -5.78 -13.36
CA PRO A 369 20.32 -7.12 -13.06
C PRO A 369 21.84 -7.18 -13.29
N ALA A 370 22.56 -7.68 -12.29
CA ALA A 370 24.01 -7.91 -12.36
C ALA A 370 24.39 -9.02 -11.39
N TYR A 371 25.19 -10.00 -11.81
CA TYR A 371 25.41 -11.22 -11.03
C TYR A 371 26.89 -11.54 -10.89
N PHE A 372 27.51 -11.05 -9.81
CA PHE A 372 28.94 -11.20 -9.55
C PHE A 372 29.23 -12.34 -8.57
N ARG A 373 28.41 -12.54 -7.53
CA ARG A 373 28.67 -13.51 -6.46
C ARG A 373 28.80 -14.97 -6.92
N GLY A 374 28.09 -15.36 -7.98
CA GLY A 374 28.18 -16.71 -8.55
C GLY A 374 29.52 -16.98 -9.26
N LYS A 375 30.21 -15.93 -9.70
CA LYS A 375 31.39 -16.00 -10.57
C LYS A 375 32.59 -16.65 -9.88
N TYR A 376 32.72 -16.46 -8.57
CA TYR A 376 33.88 -16.93 -7.79
C TYR A 376 33.41 -17.66 -6.53
N GLU A 377 33.71 -18.95 -6.43
CA GLU A 377 33.37 -19.78 -5.27
C GLU A 377 33.76 -19.18 -3.90
N PRO A 378 34.93 -18.52 -3.73
CA PRO A 378 35.28 -17.88 -2.45
C PRO A 378 34.33 -16.77 -1.98
N LEU A 379 33.55 -16.15 -2.86
CA LEU A 379 32.59 -15.10 -2.49
C LEU A 379 31.45 -15.63 -1.62
N LEU A 380 31.10 -16.91 -1.71
CA LEU A 380 30.01 -17.53 -0.95
C LEU A 380 30.50 -18.55 0.11
N LYS A 381 31.82 -18.76 0.21
CA LYS A 381 32.45 -19.58 1.27
C LYS A 381 32.85 -18.70 2.46
N GLY A 382 32.53 -19.12 3.68
CA GLY A 382 32.86 -18.38 4.91
C GLY A 382 31.70 -17.52 5.42
N GLU A 383 31.99 -16.66 6.40
CA GLU A 383 30.98 -15.87 7.12
C GLU A 383 30.41 -14.72 6.28
N PRO A 384 29.06 -14.60 6.15
CA PRO A 384 28.43 -13.57 5.33
C PRO A 384 28.62 -12.15 5.89
N PHE A 385 29.03 -11.23 5.03
CA PHE A 385 29.08 -9.80 5.33
C PHE A 385 27.66 -9.27 5.53
N LYS A 386 27.39 -8.80 6.76
CA LYS A 386 26.09 -8.23 7.19
C LYS A 386 24.89 -9.13 6.85
N LEU A 387 24.47 -9.94 7.81
CA LEU A 387 23.17 -10.59 7.77
C LEU A 387 22.05 -9.56 7.98
N ASP A 388 20.99 -9.68 7.20
CA ASP A 388 19.76 -8.91 7.39
C ASP A 388 18.72 -9.75 8.13
N ALA A 389 18.36 -9.34 9.35
CA ALA A 389 17.47 -10.14 10.20
C ALA A 389 16.04 -10.26 9.61
N VAL A 390 15.53 -9.19 8.99
CA VAL A 390 14.18 -9.16 8.41
C VAL A 390 14.09 -10.06 7.18
N GLY A 391 15.06 -9.96 6.27
CA GLY A 391 15.18 -10.85 5.12
C GLY A 391 15.34 -12.30 5.53
N MET A 392 16.14 -12.59 6.57
CA MET A 392 16.27 -13.95 7.13
C MET A 392 14.91 -14.48 7.61
N GLU A 393 14.14 -13.68 8.35
CA GLU A 393 12.78 -14.03 8.81
C GLU A 393 11.84 -14.40 7.64
N LEU A 394 11.85 -13.61 6.55
CA LEU A 394 11.09 -13.91 5.33
C LEU A 394 11.41 -15.30 4.75
N THR A 395 12.65 -15.77 4.88
CA THR A 395 13.05 -17.10 4.37
C THR A 395 12.56 -18.29 5.20
N PHE A 396 11.92 -18.05 6.34
CA PHE A 396 11.25 -19.07 7.16
C PHE A 396 9.73 -19.05 7.00
N LEU A 397 9.16 -18.08 6.27
CA LEU A 397 7.73 -18.01 6.01
C LEU A 397 7.27 -19.07 5.01
N ASP A 398 6.05 -19.58 5.22
CA ASP A 398 5.34 -20.33 4.19
C ASP A 398 4.70 -19.41 3.13
N GLN A 399 4.33 -19.99 2.00
CA GLN A 399 3.71 -19.29 0.87
C GLN A 399 2.35 -18.65 1.21
N THR A 400 1.67 -19.09 2.27
CA THR A 400 0.40 -18.48 2.68
C THR A 400 0.65 -17.20 3.47
N THR A 401 1.72 -17.21 4.28
CA THR A 401 2.14 -16.10 5.13
C THR A 401 2.78 -14.99 4.30
N ALA A 402 3.58 -15.32 3.29
CA ALA A 402 4.06 -14.35 2.30
C ALA A 402 2.91 -13.61 1.58
N LEU A 403 1.90 -14.34 1.05
CA LEU A 403 0.72 -13.70 0.44
C LEU A 403 -0.03 -12.79 1.44
N LYS A 404 -0.18 -13.24 2.69
CA LYS A 404 -0.80 -12.44 3.76
C LYS A 404 -0.06 -11.13 4.00
N GLU A 405 1.27 -11.14 4.03
CA GLU A 405 2.06 -9.91 4.18
C GLU A 405 1.90 -8.96 2.99
N ILE A 406 1.85 -9.47 1.76
CA ILE A 406 1.59 -8.68 0.54
C ILE A 406 0.22 -8.00 0.61
N MET A 407 -0.81 -8.71 1.11
CA MET A 407 -2.14 -8.14 1.35
C MET A 407 -2.16 -7.12 2.50
N VAL A 408 -1.37 -7.33 3.55
CA VAL A 408 -1.19 -6.33 4.61
C VAL A 408 -0.49 -5.08 4.05
N GLY A 409 0.40 -5.23 3.07
CA GLY A 409 0.97 -4.12 2.29
C GLY A 409 -0.08 -3.18 1.71
N GLY A 410 -1.22 -3.69 1.23
CA GLY A 410 -2.32 -2.86 0.74
C GLY A 410 -2.90 -1.90 1.80
N LEU A 411 -2.93 -2.29 3.09
CA LEU A 411 -3.30 -1.35 4.17
C LEU A 411 -2.27 -0.24 4.34
N ILE A 412 -0.98 -0.56 4.17
CA ILE A 412 0.07 0.45 4.20
C ILE A 412 -0.05 1.36 2.96
N ASN A 413 -0.37 0.84 1.78
CA ASN A 413 -0.62 1.65 0.57
C ASN A 413 -1.79 2.62 0.76
N TYR A 414 -2.90 2.15 1.33
CA TYR A 414 -4.04 2.99 1.74
C TYR A 414 -3.64 4.11 2.72
N THR A 415 -2.82 3.76 3.72
CA THR A 415 -2.33 4.73 4.73
C THR A 415 -1.37 5.74 4.09
N SER A 416 -0.47 5.27 3.23
CA SER A 416 0.48 6.09 2.46
C SER A 416 -0.26 7.07 1.57
N LEU A 417 -1.29 6.60 0.84
CA LEU A 417 -2.04 7.36 -0.15
C LEU A 417 -2.89 8.48 0.49
N ILE A 418 -3.58 8.20 1.62
CA ILE A 418 -4.27 9.26 2.37
C ILE A 418 -3.24 10.27 2.93
N GLY A 419 -2.12 9.78 3.48
CA GLY A 419 -1.10 10.66 4.06
C GLY A 419 -0.46 11.58 3.03
N LEU A 420 -0.07 11.05 1.87
CA LEU A 420 0.42 11.84 0.74
C LEU A 420 -0.64 12.84 0.28
N TRP A 421 -1.89 12.41 0.08
CA TRP A 421 -2.98 13.34 -0.25
C TRP A 421 -3.09 14.47 0.80
N SER A 422 -3.09 14.15 2.10
CA SER A 422 -3.19 15.15 3.17
C SER A 422 -2.01 16.14 3.17
N ILE A 423 -0.76 15.66 3.02
CA ILE A 423 0.43 16.53 2.97
C ILE A 423 0.31 17.56 1.85
N PHE A 424 -0.07 17.12 0.64
CA PHE A 424 -0.25 18.03 -0.49
C PHE A 424 -1.51 18.90 -0.34
N PHE A 425 -2.57 18.39 0.30
CA PHE A 425 -3.79 19.14 0.57
C PHE A 425 -3.56 20.36 1.47
N GLU A 426 -2.67 20.28 2.49
CA GLU A 426 -2.30 21.46 3.29
C GLU A 426 -1.80 22.62 2.41
N TYR A 427 -1.05 22.35 1.35
CA TYR A 427 -0.58 23.39 0.43
C TYR A 427 -1.70 23.93 -0.45
N THR A 428 -2.72 23.14 -0.78
CA THR A 428 -3.91 23.64 -1.50
C THR A 428 -4.75 24.62 -0.65
N LEU A 429 -4.61 24.60 0.68
CA LEU A 429 -5.21 25.60 1.58
C LEU A 429 -4.45 26.95 1.57
N HIS A 430 -3.25 26.99 0.99
CA HIS A 430 -2.37 28.16 0.95
C HIS A 430 -2.09 28.70 -0.45
N TYR A 431 -2.38 27.94 -1.51
CA TYR A 431 -2.13 28.32 -2.90
C TYR A 431 -3.29 27.91 -3.82
N ASN A 432 -3.85 28.87 -4.56
CA ASN A 432 -4.93 28.63 -5.51
C ASN A 432 -4.48 27.86 -6.78
N ASP A 433 -3.20 27.89 -7.13
CA ASP A 433 -2.63 27.10 -8.23
C ASP A 433 -2.00 25.81 -7.69
N LEU A 434 -2.54 24.67 -8.10
CA LEU A 434 -2.06 23.36 -7.69
C LEU A 434 -0.62 23.06 -8.13
N ASN A 435 -0.13 23.64 -9.24
CA ASN A 435 1.28 23.51 -9.63
C ASN A 435 2.20 24.21 -8.63
N VAL A 436 1.79 25.39 -8.16
CA VAL A 436 2.52 26.15 -7.14
C VAL A 436 2.47 25.40 -5.81
N ALA A 437 1.30 24.91 -5.39
CA ALA A 437 1.15 24.07 -4.20
C ALA A 437 2.06 22.83 -4.25
N TYR A 438 2.08 22.10 -5.37
CA TYR A 438 2.93 20.94 -5.59
C TYR A 438 4.42 21.31 -5.54
N ALA A 439 4.83 22.40 -6.20
CA ALA A 439 6.23 22.83 -6.23
C ALA A 439 6.74 23.21 -4.82
N HIS A 440 5.97 24.00 -4.07
CA HIS A 440 6.32 24.36 -2.69
C HIS A 440 6.35 23.15 -1.75
N CYS A 441 5.41 22.23 -1.88
CA CYS A 441 5.37 21.01 -1.06
C CYS A 441 6.63 20.15 -1.26
N ASN A 442 7.05 19.90 -2.51
CA ASN A 442 8.27 19.12 -2.79
C ASN A 442 9.56 19.87 -2.41
N ALA A 443 9.58 21.20 -2.51
CA ALA A 443 10.70 22.01 -2.04
C ALA A 443 10.87 21.93 -0.51
N GLN A 444 9.75 21.91 0.24
CA GLN A 444 9.76 21.77 1.70
C GLN A 444 10.05 20.33 2.16
N TYR A 445 9.60 19.33 1.41
CA TYR A 445 9.78 17.91 1.73
C TYR A 445 10.45 17.12 0.58
N PRO A 446 11.79 17.24 0.40
CA PRO A 446 12.50 16.55 -0.68
C PRO A 446 12.32 15.03 -0.72
N MET A 447 12.07 14.40 0.44
CA MET A 447 11.73 12.98 0.58
C MET A 447 10.46 12.55 -0.18
N LEU A 448 9.60 13.49 -0.57
CA LEU A 448 8.46 13.21 -1.46
C LEU A 448 8.87 12.86 -2.90
N ALA A 449 10.10 13.20 -3.31
CA ALA A 449 10.66 12.86 -4.62
C ALA A 449 11.52 11.57 -4.60
N GLU A 450 11.76 10.99 -3.42
CA GLU A 450 12.71 9.90 -3.25
C GLU A 450 12.01 8.51 -3.25
N PRO A 451 12.45 7.55 -4.08
CA PRO A 451 11.81 6.22 -4.21
C PRO A 451 11.69 5.42 -2.92
N HIS A 452 12.66 5.56 -2.03
CA HIS A 452 12.77 4.80 -0.80
C HIS A 452 11.92 5.36 0.35
N SER A 453 11.60 6.65 0.33
CA SER A 453 11.03 7.36 1.48
C SER A 453 9.64 7.94 1.24
N GLN A 454 9.20 8.23 0.00
CA GLN A 454 7.91 8.89 -0.27
C GLN A 454 6.70 8.19 0.38
N MET A 455 6.47 6.90 0.09
CA MET A 455 5.31 6.18 0.65
C MET A 455 5.39 6.04 2.17
N ALA A 456 6.59 5.80 2.70
CA ALA A 456 6.83 5.73 4.14
C ALA A 456 6.47 7.07 4.79
N PHE A 457 6.99 8.19 4.28
CA PHE A 457 6.69 9.53 4.77
C PHE A 457 5.19 9.84 4.81
N GLY A 458 4.42 9.39 3.80
CA GLY A 458 2.96 9.44 3.83
C GLY A 458 2.34 8.73 5.05
N VAL A 459 2.74 7.50 5.34
CA VAL A 459 2.31 6.76 6.54
C VAL A 459 2.67 7.52 7.82
N GLY A 460 3.90 8.07 7.87
CA GLY A 460 4.43 8.69 9.07
C GLY A 460 3.76 10.01 9.40
N ALA A 461 3.56 10.87 8.40
CA ALA A 461 2.82 12.11 8.55
C ALA A 461 1.36 11.88 8.95
N LEU A 462 0.71 10.84 8.41
CA LEU A 462 -0.66 10.51 8.74
C LEU A 462 -0.82 9.93 10.15
N THR A 463 0.12 9.13 10.63
CA THR A 463 0.00 8.39 11.90
C THR A 463 0.80 8.98 13.06
N GLY A 464 1.69 9.95 12.80
CA GLY A 464 2.60 10.53 13.79
C GLY A 464 3.67 9.56 14.27
N ARG A 465 4.11 8.63 13.41
CA ARG A 465 5.03 7.54 13.75
C ARG A 465 6.12 7.41 12.71
N ASP A 466 7.30 6.97 13.12
CA ASP A 466 8.35 6.58 12.17
C ASP A 466 7.95 5.25 11.49
N PRO A 467 7.70 5.25 10.16
CA PRO A 467 7.32 4.05 9.43
C PRO A 467 8.55 3.24 9.06
N LEU A 468 8.43 1.91 9.10
CA LEU A 468 9.53 1.01 8.77
C LEU A 468 9.44 0.61 7.30
N THR A 469 10.22 1.29 6.46
CA THR A 469 10.56 0.79 5.12
C THR A 469 11.87 0.02 5.17
N LEU A 470 11.96 -0.99 4.32
CA LEU A 470 13.18 -1.76 4.07
C LEU A 470 13.97 -1.18 2.89
N PHE A 471 13.45 -0.20 2.16
CA PHE A 471 14.09 0.34 0.96
C PHE A 471 15.38 1.12 1.23
N GLU A 472 16.39 0.88 0.40
CA GLU A 472 17.61 1.69 0.34
C GLU A 472 17.52 2.82 -0.69
N PRO A 473 18.34 3.90 -0.54
CA PRO A 473 18.34 5.03 -1.47
C PRO A 473 18.41 4.63 -2.94
N GLY A 474 17.44 5.13 -3.72
CA GLY A 474 17.28 4.85 -5.14
C GLY A 474 16.48 3.58 -5.49
N ILE A 475 16.09 2.77 -4.50
CA ILE A 475 15.18 1.62 -4.65
C ILE A 475 13.84 1.98 -4.00
N GLY A 476 12.73 1.47 -4.55
CA GLY A 476 11.42 1.57 -3.91
C GLY A 476 10.30 1.87 -4.88
N VAL A 477 9.23 2.51 -4.40
CA VAL A 477 8.04 2.81 -5.19
C VAL A 477 7.57 4.23 -4.89
N THR A 478 7.46 5.05 -5.92
CA THR A 478 6.78 6.36 -5.83
C THR A 478 5.42 6.28 -6.49
N TYR A 479 4.46 6.99 -5.93
CA TYR A 479 3.21 7.34 -6.55
C TYR A 479 3.33 8.72 -7.24
N ASN A 480 2.75 8.88 -8.43
CA ASN A 480 2.84 10.12 -9.22
C ASN A 480 1.88 11.21 -8.69
N MET A 481 2.19 11.78 -7.53
CA MET A 481 1.36 12.80 -6.89
C MET A 481 1.13 14.03 -7.79
N ARG A 482 2.05 14.34 -8.72
CA ARG A 482 1.85 15.45 -9.67
C ARG A 482 0.67 15.18 -10.60
N GLN A 483 0.69 14.04 -11.31
CA GLN A 483 -0.39 13.69 -12.24
C GLN A 483 -1.73 13.52 -11.50
N TYR A 484 -1.70 13.02 -10.26
CA TYR A 484 -2.90 12.96 -9.44
C TYR A 484 -3.43 14.36 -9.09
N MET A 485 -2.58 15.25 -8.56
CA MET A 485 -2.99 16.61 -8.18
C MET A 485 -3.48 17.45 -9.35
N MET A 486 -2.85 17.36 -10.53
CA MET A 486 -3.28 18.16 -11.68
C MET A 486 -4.62 17.70 -12.26
N GLY A 487 -5.05 16.47 -11.94
CA GLY A 487 -6.24 15.88 -12.55
C GLY A 487 -6.04 15.61 -14.04
N GLY A 488 -7.14 15.73 -14.79
CA GLY A 488 -7.20 15.51 -16.23
C GLY A 488 -8.51 14.82 -16.63
N LEU A 489 -8.66 14.50 -17.92
CA LEU A 489 -9.85 13.85 -18.46
C LEU A 489 -9.88 12.33 -18.18
N TYR A 490 -10.71 11.91 -17.22
CA TYR A 490 -10.84 10.50 -16.81
C TYR A 490 -11.69 9.66 -17.78
N PRO A 491 -11.58 8.31 -17.78
CA PRO A 491 -12.31 7.49 -18.74
C PRO A 491 -13.83 7.58 -18.53
N TYR A 492 -14.56 7.08 -19.53
CA TYR A 492 -15.98 7.35 -19.79
C TYR A 492 -16.88 7.38 -18.54
N VAL A 493 -17.46 8.57 -18.31
CA VAL A 493 -18.55 8.83 -17.37
C VAL A 493 -19.88 8.67 -18.08
N ARG A 494 -20.77 7.87 -17.50
CA ARG A 494 -22.13 7.70 -18.00
C ARG A 494 -23.15 7.83 -16.85
N PRO A 495 -24.37 8.32 -17.11
CA PRO A 495 -25.42 8.37 -16.09
C PRO A 495 -25.74 6.97 -15.57
N SER A 496 -26.03 6.86 -14.28
CA SER A 496 -26.55 5.63 -13.70
C SER A 496 -27.96 5.34 -14.22
N SER A 497 -28.44 4.10 -14.12
CA SER A 497 -29.81 3.76 -14.51
C SER A 497 -30.91 4.40 -13.64
N LYS A 498 -30.55 5.20 -12.61
CA LYS A 498 -31.47 5.90 -11.72
C LYS A 498 -31.64 7.39 -12.01
N THR A 499 -30.71 8.01 -12.74
CA THR A 499 -30.79 9.44 -13.09
C THR A 499 -30.20 9.68 -14.47
N SER A 500 -30.85 10.56 -15.24
CA SER A 500 -30.29 11.14 -16.46
C SER A 500 -29.53 12.44 -16.19
N ASP A 501 -29.57 12.93 -14.94
CA ASP A 501 -28.96 14.18 -14.54
C ASP A 501 -27.51 13.97 -14.11
N LEU A 502 -26.64 14.79 -14.70
CA LEU A 502 -25.20 14.85 -14.46
C LEU A 502 -24.75 16.27 -14.12
N SER A 503 -25.68 17.20 -13.83
CA SER A 503 -25.38 18.62 -13.60
C SER A 503 -24.48 18.89 -12.39
N ASP A 504 -24.41 17.96 -11.43
CA ASP A 504 -23.48 18.01 -10.30
C ASP A 504 -22.01 17.70 -10.69
N PHE A 505 -21.75 17.26 -11.93
CA PHE A 505 -20.41 16.85 -12.41
C PHE A 505 -19.94 17.72 -13.58
N VAL A 506 -18.68 18.13 -13.56
CA VAL A 506 -18.03 18.74 -14.73
C VAL A 506 -17.64 17.64 -15.71
N ILE A 507 -18.30 17.59 -16.87
CA ILE A 507 -18.11 16.55 -17.88
C ILE A 507 -17.75 17.15 -19.23
N GLU A 508 -16.65 16.68 -19.80
CA GLU A 508 -16.12 17.09 -21.09
C GLU A 508 -15.86 15.83 -21.93
N ASP A 509 -16.33 15.77 -23.19
CA ASP A 509 -16.15 14.61 -24.08
C ASP A 509 -16.51 13.23 -23.45
N LEU A 510 -17.58 13.20 -22.63
CA LEU A 510 -18.02 12.05 -21.82
C LEU A 510 -17.02 11.61 -20.72
N ARG A 511 -16.18 12.52 -20.23
CA ARG A 511 -15.13 12.27 -19.24
C ARG A 511 -15.31 13.17 -18.02
N LEU A 512 -14.97 12.67 -16.84
CA LEU A 512 -14.97 13.50 -15.63
C LEU A 512 -13.79 14.46 -15.73
N ASN A 513 -14.07 15.76 -15.69
CA ASN A 513 -13.04 16.76 -15.48
C ASN A 513 -12.91 17.02 -13.98
N THR A 514 -11.71 16.82 -13.43
CA THR A 514 -11.34 17.18 -12.05
C THR A 514 -10.15 18.12 -11.98
N GLU A 515 -9.85 18.83 -13.07
CA GLU A 515 -8.81 19.86 -13.09
C GLU A 515 -9.12 20.93 -12.03
N GLY A 516 -8.08 21.35 -11.30
CA GLY A 516 -8.20 22.33 -10.23
C GLY A 516 -8.77 21.81 -8.89
N VAL A 517 -9.22 20.56 -8.78
CA VAL A 517 -9.78 20.03 -7.50
C VAL A 517 -9.09 18.74 -7.04
N PHE A 518 -8.50 18.79 -5.83
CA PHE A 518 -7.72 17.69 -5.26
C PHE A 518 -8.51 16.87 -4.21
N HIS A 519 -9.42 16.02 -4.70
CA HIS A 519 -10.27 15.16 -3.86
C HIS A 519 -9.48 14.08 -3.11
N CYS A 520 -9.92 13.71 -1.90
CA CYS A 520 -9.30 12.60 -1.17
C CYS A 520 -9.54 11.26 -1.92
N PRO A 521 -8.49 10.44 -2.13
CA PRO A 521 -8.54 9.32 -3.08
C PRO A 521 -9.46 8.19 -2.61
N VAL A 522 -9.63 8.04 -1.30
CA VAL A 522 -10.33 6.91 -0.68
C VAL A 522 -11.00 7.32 0.63
N SER A 523 -12.03 6.59 1.04
CA SER A 523 -12.71 6.83 2.32
C SER A 523 -11.75 6.59 3.50
N PRO A 524 -11.53 7.56 4.41
CA PRO A 524 -10.62 7.43 5.55
C PRO A 524 -11.16 6.53 6.68
N CYS A 525 -12.15 5.68 6.41
CA CYS A 525 -12.89 4.95 7.43
C CYS A 525 -12.11 3.86 8.19
N LEU A 526 -10.91 3.48 7.72
CA LEU A 526 -10.02 2.57 8.45
C LEU A 526 -9.04 3.29 9.39
N ILE A 527 -8.79 4.59 9.19
CA ILE A 527 -7.88 5.41 10.02
C ILE A 527 -8.60 6.21 11.13
N TYR A 528 -9.92 6.01 11.29
CA TYR A 528 -10.67 6.68 12.36
C TYR A 528 -10.10 6.37 13.74
N GLY A 529 -9.84 7.42 14.52
CA GLY A 529 -9.19 7.32 15.81
C GLY A 529 -7.71 6.97 15.76
N LYS A 530 -7.04 7.15 14.60
CA LYS A 530 -5.65 6.75 14.35
C LYS A 530 -4.83 7.79 13.59
N ALA A 531 -5.47 8.80 13.00
CA ALA A 531 -4.76 9.91 12.38
C ALA A 531 -4.11 10.81 13.45
N ALA A 532 -2.88 11.27 13.20
CA ALA A 532 -2.24 12.30 14.00
C ALA A 532 -2.87 13.68 13.70
N ASP A 533 -2.93 14.55 14.72
CA ASP A 533 -3.56 15.87 14.59
C ASP A 533 -2.70 16.94 13.88
N MET A 534 -1.73 16.48 13.08
CA MET A 534 -0.74 17.31 12.38
C MET A 534 -1.20 17.77 10.99
N LEU A 535 -2.15 17.07 10.37
CA LEU A 535 -2.63 17.35 9.02
C LEU A 535 -4.11 17.76 9.08
N THR A 536 -4.40 19.00 8.66
CA THR A 536 -5.75 19.58 8.62
C THR A 536 -6.70 18.71 7.82
N GLY A 537 -6.27 18.19 6.64
CA GLY A 537 -7.07 17.29 5.81
C GLY A 537 -7.59 16.04 6.53
N CYS A 538 -6.86 15.54 7.54
CA CYS A 538 -7.23 14.37 8.33
C CYS A 538 -7.60 14.68 9.79
N ALA A 539 -7.76 15.95 10.18
CA ALA A 539 -8.07 16.36 11.55
C ALA A 539 -9.42 15.86 12.10
N HIS A 540 -10.31 15.39 11.21
CA HIS A 540 -11.59 14.75 11.55
C HIS A 540 -11.48 13.24 11.79
N CYS A 541 -10.29 12.65 11.58
CA CYS A 541 -9.98 11.23 11.76
C CYS A 541 -9.19 10.94 13.04
N THR A 542 -8.94 11.93 13.89
CA THR A 542 -8.25 11.79 15.19
C THR A 542 -9.06 10.94 16.18
N ASP A 543 -8.45 10.56 17.31
CA ASP A 543 -9.07 9.84 18.43
C ASP A 543 -10.17 10.64 19.15
N GLY A 544 -10.12 11.96 19.02
CA GLY A 544 -11.20 12.84 19.43
C GLY A 544 -10.89 14.31 19.19
N PHE A 545 -11.82 15.15 19.65
CA PHE A 545 -11.61 16.58 19.84
C PHE A 545 -12.59 17.11 20.90
N LYS A 546 -12.31 18.30 21.43
CA LYS A 546 -13.18 19.00 22.36
C LYS A 546 -13.23 20.49 22.00
N MET A 547 -14.41 20.97 21.65
CA MET A 547 -14.71 22.39 21.46
C MET A 547 -15.44 22.91 22.71
N SER A 548 -15.05 24.09 23.18
CA SER A 548 -15.62 24.78 24.35
C SER A 548 -15.90 26.23 23.97
N GLU A 549 -16.69 26.94 24.78
CA GLU A 549 -17.05 28.35 24.56
C GLU A 549 -17.87 28.56 23.26
N LEU A 550 -18.57 27.51 22.81
CA LEU A 550 -19.44 27.56 21.65
C LEU A 550 -20.63 28.50 21.85
N HIS A 551 -21.03 29.19 20.79
CA HIS A 551 -22.26 29.98 20.71
C HIS A 551 -22.76 30.00 19.26
N ALA A 552 -23.97 30.53 19.02
CA ALA A 552 -24.58 30.53 17.68
C ALA A 552 -23.70 31.25 16.63
N ASP A 553 -23.19 32.43 16.98
CA ASP A 553 -22.38 33.27 16.09
C ASP A 553 -20.88 32.90 16.06
N ILE A 554 -20.51 31.66 16.42
CA ILE A 554 -19.09 31.28 16.48
C ILE A 554 -18.51 31.14 15.07
N THR A 555 -17.35 31.76 14.85
CA THR A 555 -16.53 31.55 13.66
C THR A 555 -15.57 30.40 13.88
N LEU A 556 -15.67 29.36 13.06
CA LEU A 556 -14.78 28.20 13.05
C LEU A 556 -13.70 28.39 11.99
N ASP A 557 -12.49 27.92 12.26
CA ASP A 557 -11.51 27.68 11.19
C ASP A 557 -11.89 26.42 10.38
N PHE A 558 -11.15 26.15 9.30
CA PHE A 558 -11.36 24.97 8.47
C PHE A 558 -11.29 23.66 9.29
N LYS A 559 -10.33 23.55 10.20
CA LYS A 559 -10.03 22.32 10.97
C LYS A 559 -11.18 21.98 11.91
N ASP A 560 -11.71 22.99 12.59
CA ASP A 560 -12.82 22.84 13.53
C ASP A 560 -14.18 22.72 12.82
N ALA A 561 -14.37 23.38 11.66
CA ALA A 561 -15.52 23.13 10.79
C ALA A 561 -15.54 21.67 10.29
N LEU A 562 -14.39 21.14 9.85
CA LEU A 562 -14.20 19.74 9.42
C LEU A 562 -14.50 18.75 10.56
N ARG A 563 -14.00 19.03 11.76
CA ARG A 563 -14.27 18.22 12.96
C ARG A 563 -15.75 18.20 13.34
N LEU A 564 -16.38 19.37 13.43
CA LEU A 564 -17.77 19.51 13.86
C LEU A 564 -18.74 18.85 12.86
N THR A 565 -18.57 19.13 11.57
CA THR A 565 -19.41 18.54 10.50
C THR A 565 -19.27 17.02 10.47
N ASN A 566 -18.04 16.49 10.57
CA ASN A 566 -17.82 15.04 10.65
C ASN A 566 -18.43 14.42 11.93
N ALA A 567 -18.30 15.10 13.07
CA ALA A 567 -18.87 14.63 14.34
C ALA A 567 -20.38 14.37 14.23
N TYR A 568 -21.13 15.31 13.65
CA TYR A 568 -22.57 15.15 13.45
C TYR A 568 -22.92 14.15 12.34
N ARG A 569 -22.10 14.04 11.29
CA ARG A 569 -22.29 13.06 10.20
C ARG A 569 -22.17 11.61 10.69
N LEU A 570 -21.27 11.32 11.63
CA LEU A 570 -21.16 10.01 12.30
C LEU A 570 -22.46 9.62 13.05
N PHE A 571 -23.31 10.59 13.42
CA PHE A 571 -24.60 10.40 14.10
C PHE A 571 -25.82 10.64 13.19
N GLY A 572 -25.61 10.75 11.87
CA GLY A 572 -26.68 10.82 10.87
C GLY A 572 -27.28 12.21 10.64
N ARG A 573 -26.52 13.28 10.89
CA ARG A 573 -26.90 14.65 10.54
C ARG A 573 -25.85 15.31 9.65
N ASP A 574 -26.32 16.11 8.71
CA ASP A 574 -25.44 16.92 7.86
C ASP A 574 -25.55 18.39 8.30
N VAL A 575 -24.40 19.04 8.47
CA VAL A 575 -24.28 20.38 9.05
C VAL A 575 -24.09 21.39 7.92
N THR A 576 -24.91 22.43 7.89
CA THR A 576 -24.83 23.52 6.91
C THR A 576 -23.94 24.64 7.46
N LEU A 577 -22.99 25.05 6.64
CA LEU A 577 -22.02 26.11 6.91
C LEU A 577 -22.28 27.31 5.98
N MET A 578 -21.80 28.48 6.39
CA MET A 578 -21.69 29.68 5.56
C MET A 578 -20.29 30.26 5.72
N GLN A 579 -19.65 30.65 4.63
CA GLN A 579 -18.35 31.33 4.67
C GLN A 579 -18.51 32.76 5.23
N THR A 580 -17.59 33.22 6.07
CA THR A 580 -17.57 34.61 6.55
C THR A 580 -17.10 35.61 5.50
N SER A 581 -16.31 35.14 4.53
CA SER A 581 -15.69 35.93 3.46
C SER A 581 -15.65 35.11 2.17
N GLY A 582 -15.69 35.78 1.02
CA GLY A 582 -15.96 35.14 -0.28
C GLY A 582 -17.46 35.18 -0.62
N PRO A 583 -17.96 34.27 -1.46
CA PRO A 583 -19.40 34.05 -1.66
C PRO A 583 -20.01 33.60 -0.33
N GLN A 584 -20.83 34.45 0.30
CA GLN A 584 -21.50 34.16 1.58
C GLN A 584 -22.72 33.23 1.36
N GLU A 585 -22.49 32.13 0.65
CA GLU A 585 -23.50 31.14 0.31
C GLU A 585 -23.54 30.03 1.37
N GLU A 586 -24.73 29.53 1.64
CA GLU A 586 -24.94 28.39 2.53
C GLU A 586 -24.61 27.10 1.77
N PHE A 587 -23.71 26.28 2.32
CA PHE A 587 -23.34 25.00 1.73
C PHE A 587 -23.29 23.90 2.79
N THR A 588 -23.47 22.65 2.37
CA THR A 588 -23.38 21.48 3.25
C THR A 588 -22.20 20.62 2.78
N PRO A 589 -21.17 20.37 3.60
CA PRO A 589 -20.02 19.58 3.21
C PRO A 589 -20.43 18.21 2.68
N TRP A 590 -20.06 17.95 1.44
CA TRP A 590 -20.43 16.77 0.69
C TRP A 590 -19.69 15.52 1.17
N SER A 591 -20.32 14.38 0.98
CA SER A 591 -19.60 13.10 0.91
C SER A 591 -20.48 12.02 0.27
N PRO A 592 -19.87 10.99 -0.34
CA PRO A 592 -20.57 9.88 -0.96
C PRO A 592 -21.65 9.25 -0.06
N ALA A 593 -22.77 8.85 -0.66
CA ALA A 593 -23.95 8.34 0.07
C ALA A 593 -23.65 7.16 1.01
N HIS A 594 -22.61 6.36 0.73
CA HIS A 594 -22.15 5.21 1.52
C HIS A 594 -20.95 5.53 2.44
N MET A 595 -20.37 6.72 2.35
CA MET A 595 -19.26 7.17 3.19
C MET A 595 -19.79 7.91 4.42
N VAL A 596 -19.27 7.55 5.59
CA VAL A 596 -19.71 8.13 6.88
C VAL A 596 -18.87 9.34 7.28
N GLY A 597 -17.66 9.47 6.74
CA GLY A 597 -16.88 10.70 6.81
C GLY A 597 -17.31 11.75 5.80
N ILE A 598 -16.93 13.00 6.02
CA ILE A 598 -17.01 14.08 5.03
C ILE A 598 -15.82 14.02 4.06
N GLN A 599 -15.94 14.64 2.88
CA GLN A 599 -14.81 14.87 1.99
C GLN A 599 -14.18 16.24 2.32
N PRO A 600 -12.91 16.34 2.75
CA PRO A 600 -12.37 17.59 3.27
C PRO A 600 -12.38 18.75 2.27
N ASN A 601 -12.11 18.47 1.00
CA ASN A 601 -12.17 19.46 -0.08
C ASN A 601 -13.59 19.94 -0.43
N SER A 602 -14.64 19.38 0.20
CA SER A 602 -16.01 19.91 0.11
C SER A 602 -16.32 21.01 1.13
N ILE A 603 -15.40 21.26 2.07
CA ILE A 603 -15.41 22.52 2.83
C ILE A 603 -14.78 23.57 1.92
N ALA A 604 -15.63 24.38 1.31
CA ALA A 604 -15.21 25.41 0.37
C ALA A 604 -14.22 26.35 1.04
N HIS A 605 -12.98 26.37 0.55
CA HIS A 605 -11.88 27.19 1.07
C HIS A 605 -11.26 27.98 -0.07
N ASP A 606 -10.91 29.24 0.19
CA ASP A 606 -10.23 30.12 -0.76
C ASP A 606 -8.97 30.64 -0.09
N ALA A 607 -7.78 30.30 -0.60
CA ALA A 607 -6.52 30.70 0.02
C ALA A 607 -6.26 32.22 -0.05
N THR A 608 -7.04 32.96 -0.86
CA THR A 608 -7.00 34.43 -0.95
C THR A 608 -7.63 35.09 0.28
N PHE A 609 -8.58 34.42 0.94
CA PHE A 609 -9.29 34.92 2.10
C PHE A 609 -8.93 34.10 3.34
N ASN A 610 -8.96 34.72 4.52
CA ASN A 610 -8.85 33.97 5.76
C ASN A 610 -10.22 33.35 6.09
N THR A 611 -10.66 32.39 5.26
CA THR A 611 -12.02 31.86 5.28
C THR A 611 -12.31 31.17 6.62
N GLN A 612 -13.30 31.72 7.31
CA GLN A 612 -13.90 31.10 8.50
C GLN A 612 -15.34 30.70 8.18
N TYR A 613 -15.91 29.84 9.02
CA TYR A 613 -17.21 29.23 8.81
C TYR A 613 -18.13 29.52 9.99
N ILE A 614 -19.37 29.90 9.71
CA ILE A 614 -20.45 29.98 10.71
C ILE A 614 -21.39 28.79 10.45
N VAL A 615 -21.88 28.18 11.53
CA VAL A 615 -22.85 27.09 11.45
C VAL A 615 -24.25 27.69 11.29
N VAL A 616 -24.91 27.39 10.18
CA VAL A 616 -26.27 27.88 9.87
C VAL A 616 -27.33 26.97 10.48
N GLY A 617 -27.08 25.66 10.49
CA GLY A 617 -27.97 24.66 11.08
C GLY A 617 -27.57 23.23 10.75
N SER A 618 -28.46 22.27 11.02
CA SER A 618 -28.25 20.87 10.65
C SER A 618 -29.51 20.14 10.20
N SER A 619 -29.42 19.38 9.12
CA SER A 619 -30.49 18.52 8.62
C SER A 619 -30.25 17.05 9.02
N GLN A 620 -31.30 16.22 8.93
CA GLN A 620 -31.14 14.76 9.04
C GLN A 620 -30.67 14.21 7.69
N ARG A 621 -29.61 13.40 7.69
CA ARG A 621 -29.08 12.77 6.49
C ARG A 621 -30.08 11.75 5.92
N GLU A 622 -30.32 11.82 4.61
CA GLU A 622 -31.19 10.86 3.93
C GLU A 622 -30.64 9.42 4.08
N ASN A 623 -31.54 8.45 4.25
CA ASN A 623 -31.24 7.03 4.53
C ASN A 623 -30.59 6.74 5.91
N TYR A 624 -30.22 7.74 6.71
CA TYR A 624 -29.69 7.55 8.07
C TYR A 624 -30.64 8.15 9.12
N GLY A 625 -31.06 7.33 10.09
CA GLY A 625 -31.82 7.83 11.25
C GLY A 625 -30.93 8.72 12.12
N ALA A 626 -31.33 9.99 12.33
CA ALA A 626 -30.62 10.91 13.22
C ALA A 626 -30.57 10.34 14.65
N ARG A 627 -29.37 10.32 15.26
CA ARG A 627 -29.11 9.76 16.60
C ARG A 627 -28.78 10.82 17.65
N VAL A 628 -28.65 12.07 17.22
CA VAL A 628 -28.31 13.26 18.00
C VAL A 628 -29.33 14.36 17.69
N SER A 629 -29.50 15.29 18.62
CA SER A 629 -30.26 16.51 18.40
C SER A 629 -29.52 17.48 17.46
N GLY A 630 -29.90 18.76 17.39
CA GLY A 630 -29.27 19.72 16.48
C GLY A 630 -27.79 19.96 16.79
N VAL A 631 -27.02 20.40 15.80
CA VAL A 631 -25.74 21.09 16.05
C VAL A 631 -25.99 22.37 16.85
N GLU A 632 -27.13 23.01 16.60
CA GLU A 632 -27.71 24.15 17.27
C GLU A 632 -27.78 23.94 18.80
N ASP A 633 -28.22 22.77 19.26
CA ASP A 633 -28.27 22.44 20.69
C ASP A 633 -26.88 22.34 21.33
N GLY A 634 -25.90 21.84 20.55
CA GLY A 634 -24.50 21.76 20.96
C GLY A 634 -23.89 23.16 21.10
N LEU A 635 -24.14 24.04 20.15
CA LEU A 635 -23.73 25.45 20.19
C LEU A 635 -24.37 26.17 21.39
N HIS A 636 -25.67 26.02 21.62
CA HIS A 636 -26.35 26.61 22.79
C HIS A 636 -25.83 26.08 24.14
N SER A 637 -25.28 24.86 24.17
CA SER A 637 -24.74 24.26 25.39
C SER A 637 -23.30 24.67 25.72
N GLY A 638 -22.61 25.36 24.80
CA GLY A 638 -21.24 25.84 25.00
C GLY A 638 -20.13 24.78 24.93
N LYS A 639 -20.46 23.49 24.72
CA LYS A 639 -19.47 22.40 24.67
C LYS A 639 -19.90 21.25 23.76
N ILE A 640 -18.99 20.84 22.87
CA ILE A 640 -19.07 19.61 22.08
C ILE A 640 -17.76 18.82 22.25
N GLU A 641 -17.86 17.52 22.52
CA GLU A 641 -16.70 16.62 22.68
C GLU A 641 -16.97 15.31 21.95
N LEU A 642 -16.06 14.91 21.05
CA LEU A 642 -16.13 13.67 20.30
C LEU A 642 -14.96 12.77 20.69
N SER A 643 -15.23 11.48 20.88
CA SER A 643 -14.20 10.42 20.88
C SER A 643 -14.53 9.38 19.79
N ILE A 644 -13.52 8.96 19.04
CA ILE A 644 -13.62 7.96 17.97
C ILE A 644 -12.63 6.83 18.25
N ASN A 645 -13.08 5.57 18.18
CA ASN A 645 -12.22 4.41 18.39
C ASN A 645 -12.59 3.28 17.41
N VAL A 646 -11.64 2.81 16.60
CA VAL A 646 -11.78 1.60 15.79
C VAL A 646 -11.50 0.37 16.65
N THR A 647 -12.56 -0.37 16.96
CA THR A 647 -12.54 -1.50 17.91
C THR A 647 -12.22 -2.85 17.27
N SER A 648 -12.38 -2.98 15.95
CA SER A 648 -11.88 -4.14 15.21
C SER A 648 -11.65 -3.82 13.73
N ILE A 649 -10.68 -4.51 13.14
CA ILE A 649 -10.42 -4.55 11.70
C ILE A 649 -10.39 -6.02 11.28
N LYS A 650 -11.00 -6.34 10.13
CA LYS A 650 -11.10 -7.72 9.61
C LYS A 650 -10.89 -7.75 8.11
N PHE A 651 -10.10 -8.71 7.67
CA PHE A 651 -9.99 -9.07 6.26
C PHE A 651 -11.15 -10.01 5.89
N ASN A 652 -11.75 -9.73 4.75
CA ASN A 652 -12.88 -10.46 4.18
C ASN A 652 -12.55 -10.72 2.71
N MET A 653 -13.22 -11.68 2.07
CA MET A 653 -13.30 -11.66 0.60
C MET A 653 -13.96 -10.32 0.19
N ALA A 654 -13.62 -9.76 -0.98
CA ALA A 654 -14.04 -8.43 -1.49
C ALA A 654 -15.56 -8.14 -1.58
N ILE A 655 -16.36 -9.07 -1.10
CA ILE A 655 -17.78 -9.21 -1.33
C ILE A 655 -18.49 -9.94 -0.15
N SER A 656 -17.74 -10.58 0.77
CA SER A 656 -18.35 -11.29 1.92
C SER A 656 -18.74 -10.38 3.07
N ALA A 657 -18.48 -9.08 2.95
CA ALA A 657 -19.02 -8.06 3.82
C ALA A 657 -20.55 -7.97 3.64
N ARG A 658 -21.29 -8.76 4.45
CA ARG A 658 -22.67 -8.42 4.80
C ARG A 658 -22.65 -6.98 5.31
N HIS A 659 -23.23 -6.07 4.55
CA HIS A 659 -23.37 -4.69 4.95
C HIS A 659 -24.52 -4.60 5.97
N SER A 660 -24.24 -5.08 7.19
CA SER A 660 -25.00 -4.76 8.38
C SER A 660 -24.77 -3.28 8.75
N ALA A 661 -25.39 -2.42 7.94
CA ALA A 661 -26.09 -1.23 8.40
C ALA A 661 -27.35 -1.59 9.23
N HIS A 662 -27.50 -2.87 9.62
CA HIS A 662 -28.01 -3.21 10.95
C HIS A 662 -27.15 -2.52 12.01
N THR A 663 -27.50 -1.26 12.26
CA THR A 663 -27.53 -0.71 13.61
C THR A 663 -28.03 -1.80 14.52
N ILE A 664 -27.20 -2.30 15.44
CA ILE A 664 -27.66 -3.24 16.45
C ILE A 664 -28.60 -2.45 17.35
N TYR A 665 -29.89 -2.52 17.04
CA TYR A 665 -30.94 -1.97 17.87
C TYR A 665 -30.90 -2.70 19.21
N ARG A 666 -30.16 -2.15 20.18
CA ARG A 666 -30.55 -2.27 21.59
C ARG A 666 -31.83 -1.44 21.78
N LYS A 667 -32.93 -1.96 21.23
CA LYS A 667 -34.28 -1.64 21.71
C LYS A 667 -34.24 -1.79 23.21
N ASN A 668 -34.65 -0.75 23.93
CA ASN A 668 -34.67 -0.70 25.39
C ASN A 668 -35.28 -1.99 25.96
N ARG A 669 -34.42 -2.91 26.45
CA ARG A 669 -34.85 -3.88 27.44
C ARG A 669 -34.82 -3.13 28.77
N PRO A 670 -35.95 -3.03 29.51
CA PRO A 670 -35.89 -2.50 30.86
C PRO A 670 -34.97 -3.40 31.67
N LEU A 671 -33.90 -2.83 32.22
CA LEU A 671 -33.13 -3.49 33.27
C LEU A 671 -34.08 -3.76 34.45
N PRO A 672 -33.97 -4.92 35.12
CA PRO A 672 -34.82 -5.20 36.27
C PRO A 672 -34.62 -4.12 37.34
N ASN A 673 -35.73 -3.60 37.86
CA ASN A 673 -35.73 -2.54 38.87
C ASN A 673 -34.94 -2.95 40.13
N ILE A 674 -33.69 -2.48 40.25
CA ILE A 674 -32.99 -2.42 41.54
C ILE A 674 -33.31 -1.06 42.14
N ALA A 675 -34.40 -1.01 42.90
CA ALA A 675 -34.81 0.17 43.65
C ALA A 675 -33.87 0.39 44.84
N ILE A 676 -32.85 1.25 44.67
CA ILE A 676 -32.01 1.71 45.79
C ILE A 676 -32.82 2.74 46.58
N LYS A 677 -33.56 2.28 47.59
CA LYS A 677 -34.26 3.14 48.54
C LYS A 677 -33.27 3.63 49.58
N VAL A 678 -32.76 4.84 49.42
CA VAL A 678 -31.95 5.50 50.45
C VAL A 678 -32.84 5.77 51.67
N VAL A 679 -32.54 5.10 52.78
CA VAL A 679 -33.13 5.38 54.09
C VAL A 679 -32.03 5.95 54.98
N ALA A 680 -32.30 7.10 55.61
CA ALA A 680 -31.34 7.76 56.46
C ALA A 680 -31.13 6.97 57.77
N GLY A 681 -29.88 6.65 58.07
CA GLY A 681 -29.44 6.12 59.38
C GLY A 681 -29.43 4.60 59.51
N GLY A 682 -28.23 4.03 59.70
CA GLY A 682 -28.04 2.76 60.41
C GLY A 682 -27.84 1.50 59.56
N VAL A 683 -26.58 1.03 59.51
CA VAL A 683 -26.15 -0.37 59.40
C VAL A 683 -26.76 -1.24 58.29
N ILE A 684 -25.97 -1.49 57.24
CA ILE A 684 -26.20 -2.62 56.31
C ILE A 684 -25.39 -3.81 56.79
N SER A 685 -26.06 -4.92 57.12
CA SER A 685 -25.40 -6.23 57.21
C SER A 685 -25.67 -7.04 55.94
N ALA A 686 -24.61 -7.51 55.29
CA ALA A 686 -24.70 -8.40 54.13
C ALA A 686 -24.25 -9.80 54.54
N LYS A 687 -25.14 -10.80 54.38
CA LYS A 687 -24.82 -12.23 54.54
C LYS A 687 -25.58 -13.06 53.52
N ILE A 688 -24.88 -13.49 52.47
CA ILE A 688 -25.09 -14.78 51.78
C ILE A 688 -23.68 -15.41 51.63
N ALA A 689 -23.60 -16.75 51.70
CA ALA A 689 -22.43 -17.44 52.27
C ALA A 689 -21.38 -18.00 51.26
N ALA A 690 -20.20 -18.30 51.84
CA ALA A 690 -19.05 -19.14 51.44
C ALA A 690 -19.02 -19.87 50.05
N VAL A 691 -17.93 -19.89 49.24
CA VAL A 691 -16.47 -20.20 49.48
C VAL A 691 -16.27 -21.72 49.75
N PRO A 692 -15.40 -22.47 48.99
CA PRO A 692 -13.94 -22.26 48.97
C PRO A 692 -13.10 -22.59 47.69
N ASN A 693 -12.33 -21.59 47.23
CA ASN A 693 -10.85 -21.50 47.35
C ASN A 693 -9.92 -22.71 47.04
N THR A 694 -8.97 -22.53 46.08
CA THR A 694 -7.55 -22.94 46.25
C THR A 694 -6.55 -22.08 45.45
N LYS A 695 -5.81 -21.24 46.18
CA LYS A 695 -4.34 -21.03 46.17
C LYS A 695 -3.50 -21.24 44.88
N GLN A 696 -2.74 -20.21 44.49
CA GLN A 696 -1.26 -20.18 44.62
C GLN A 696 -0.67 -18.75 44.51
N LYS A 697 0.47 -18.51 45.17
CA LYS A 697 1.35 -17.31 45.10
C LYS A 697 2.53 -17.62 44.14
N PRO A 698 3.11 -16.65 43.42
CA PRO A 698 4.29 -15.89 43.92
C PRO A 698 4.28 -14.39 43.45
N VAL A 699 5.31 -13.53 43.57
CA VAL A 699 6.31 -13.14 44.61
C VAL A 699 6.78 -11.71 44.27
N ASP A 700 7.21 -10.90 45.25
CA ASP A 700 7.68 -9.53 45.04
C ASP A 700 9.11 -9.42 44.45
N ALA A 701 9.29 -8.48 43.52
CA ALA A 701 10.53 -7.75 43.18
C ALA A 701 10.10 -6.55 42.30
N GLY A 702 10.67 -5.35 42.36
CA GLY A 702 11.79 -4.82 43.11
C GLY A 702 12.22 -3.52 42.41
N THR A 703 12.02 -2.37 43.04
CA THR A 703 12.25 -1.05 42.42
C THR A 703 13.74 -0.74 42.26
N GLN A 704 14.12 -0.17 41.10
CA GLN A 704 15.37 0.54 40.92
C GLN A 704 15.12 1.88 40.21
N ASP A 705 15.65 2.94 40.81
CA ASP A 705 15.73 4.27 40.21
C ASP A 705 16.68 4.29 39.01
N PHE A 706 16.36 5.09 37.99
CA PHE A 706 17.34 5.57 37.02
C PHE A 706 17.22 7.10 36.88
N GLY A 707 18.38 7.75 36.85
CA GLY A 707 18.51 9.20 37.06
C GLY A 707 18.14 10.07 35.86
N GLN A 708 17.92 11.34 36.15
CA GLN A 708 17.73 12.40 35.15
C GLN A 708 19.04 12.64 34.38
N GLY A 709 18.94 12.69 33.05
CA GLY A 709 20.00 13.19 32.17
C GLY A 709 19.42 14.25 31.24
N GLU A 710 19.90 15.49 31.36
CA GLU A 710 19.53 16.57 30.44
C GLU A 710 20.17 16.31 29.06
N GLN A 711 19.38 16.41 27.99
CA GLN A 711 19.90 16.47 26.62
C GLN A 711 19.53 17.81 25.98
N GLN A 712 20.55 18.53 25.54
CA GLN A 712 20.43 19.81 24.85
C GLN A 712 20.01 19.59 23.39
N GLN A 713 19.04 20.37 22.91
CA GLN A 713 18.72 20.44 21.48
C GLN A 713 19.81 21.21 20.72
N PRO A 714 20.29 20.74 19.55
CA PRO A 714 21.13 21.53 18.66
C PRO A 714 20.28 22.57 17.90
N GLY A 715 20.69 23.83 17.96
CA GLY A 715 20.03 24.92 17.24
C GLY A 715 20.32 24.92 15.73
N ILE A 716 19.36 25.41 14.94
CA ILE A 716 19.47 25.56 13.48
C ILE A 716 20.48 26.68 13.15
N PRO A 717 21.43 26.49 12.21
CA PRO A 717 22.34 27.55 11.80
C PRO A 717 21.60 28.68 11.06
N GLN A 718 21.70 29.89 11.61
CA GLN A 718 21.03 31.11 11.13
C GLN A 718 21.43 31.50 9.67
N GLN A 719 22.56 30.96 9.20
CA GLN A 719 23.15 31.18 7.88
C GLN A 719 22.38 30.49 6.71
N ALA A 720 21.37 29.68 7.03
CA ALA A 720 20.49 29.07 6.02
C ALA A 720 19.35 30.01 5.55
N LEU A 721 18.92 30.98 6.37
CA LEU A 721 17.88 31.94 5.98
C LEU A 721 18.40 33.06 5.07
N GLU A 722 19.60 33.59 5.34
CA GLU A 722 20.15 34.74 4.60
C GLU A 722 20.42 34.45 3.11
N ASN A 723 20.58 33.18 2.73
CA ASN A 723 20.79 32.78 1.33
C ASN A 723 19.48 32.63 0.52
N ALA A 724 18.32 32.59 1.18
CA ALA A 724 17.02 32.51 0.48
C ALA A 724 16.54 33.88 -0.01
N GLU A 725 16.82 34.95 0.73
CA GLU A 725 16.38 36.32 0.39
C GLU A 725 17.19 36.94 -0.76
N ALA A 726 18.41 36.45 -1.02
CA ALA A 726 19.27 36.92 -2.11
C ALA A 726 18.81 36.47 -3.52
N ALA A 727 17.86 35.53 -3.62
CA ALA A 727 17.43 34.95 -4.89
C ALA A 727 16.27 35.71 -5.59
N GLN A 728 15.66 36.70 -4.94
CA GLN A 728 14.54 37.49 -5.51
C GLN A 728 15.02 38.63 -6.44
N GLY A 729 15.94 38.30 -7.36
CA GLY A 729 16.41 39.21 -8.41
C GLY A 729 15.45 39.21 -9.61
N THR A 730 14.91 40.39 -9.94
CA THR A 730 13.90 40.59 -10.99
C THR A 730 14.35 40.10 -12.37
N LEU A 731 13.63 39.14 -12.95
CA LEU A 731 13.79 38.75 -14.36
C LEU A 731 12.70 39.39 -15.23
N VAL A 732 13.12 40.26 -16.15
CA VAL A 732 12.30 40.81 -17.22
C VAL A 732 12.37 39.84 -18.41
N PRO A 733 11.26 39.50 -19.10
CA PRO A 733 11.29 38.59 -20.23
C PRO A 733 11.83 39.29 -21.50
N GLU A 734 12.80 38.67 -22.16
CA GLU A 734 13.19 39.04 -23.53
C GLU A 734 12.29 38.33 -24.56
N GLU A 735 12.00 39.01 -25.68
CA GLU A 735 11.18 38.49 -26.77
C GLU A 735 11.92 37.41 -27.60
N PRO A 736 11.20 36.44 -28.19
CA PRO A 736 11.82 35.35 -28.95
C PRO A 736 12.25 35.80 -30.36
N THR A 737 13.55 35.75 -30.65
CA THR A 737 14.06 35.83 -32.03
C THR A 737 13.93 34.49 -32.74
N THR A 738 13.26 34.49 -33.89
CA THR A 738 13.15 33.36 -34.83
C THR A 738 14.46 33.03 -35.55
N VAL A 739 14.84 31.75 -35.58
CA VAL A 739 15.51 31.06 -36.71
C VAL A 739 14.93 29.66 -36.81
#